data_AF-A0A4Q3BTT3-F1
#
_entry.id   AF-A0A4Q3BTT3-F1
#
_cell.length_a   1.000
_cell.length_b   1.000
_cell.length_c   1.000
_cell.angle_alpha   90.00
_cell.angle_beta   90.00
_cell.angle_gamma   90.00
#
_symmetry.space_group_name_H-M   'P 1'
#
loop_
_entity.id
_entity.type
_entity.pdbx_description
1 polymer ?
#
loop_
_entity_poly.entity_id
_entity_poly.type
_entity_poly.pdbx_seq_one_letter_code
_entity_poly.pdbx_strand_id
1 'polypeptide(L)'
;MKNIFRHSYFWLALGIFLLVASICADTLLKPFISKISLQWQGRSAQRSVLKKEKKAEKLLEEIERGFVEDNIPTEKEMYEKSRQNGVYFYIYRYNVLTFWTSNTAFPNQFTSGKQGFLQELGNGTYLQKNSVAGPFQFVALIPVQNHFSIQNQYLRNNFNLLGECENLQILREKSADAIPIYNAHNQYLFSITSTEREFTGIVILFGLGLLMIIFVLHHLAMKMLWRQKILQSVLLFSAAILLIVVPWKVLKLPVSAKNLKIFSPEYYASSELLSSLGDLVMLTVLVCYVVWFVLKLPRLRNASPAFTRFFIAFTAFLLFLFAGFTEHLVRSLVLDSQISFDLSNIFSLSFYSFVGMICVFGWLTAFFALGKRVAQWLAAETKRASSIFWLLLICFFFTTFFLWFFGLRYIISSALAYGTLLVLYLHYFNNEASKRYMRGFIYLVLSTLFLSACLIYYNQQKQVDAQRLLATRLATERDAIAEYLFNDLYKKIRDDQYIKSYYLNPVISSKFLQKRVKELYFSGYLSKYDVLVSSYTPDGIPFKIDYEKPLAFYQNILERGATPVRNKTLYFLHTYRGLPGYMATVPIEKDGYVLGQLLFQFQQKAFYEESVYPELLLTSNIQHFNEQNNYSYAIFNKNSLFTQKGNYPYPSVALYPPKPDSAGFAKFNRNGYTHLVYFINKDLRVVVSQPQQSIIFFLSIFTSVLIFLGLC
;
A
#
# COMPACT_ATOMS: atom_id res chain seq x y z
N MET A 1 38.13 19.20 -19.15
CA MET A 1 36.92 20.06 -19.23
C MET A 1 36.76 20.85 -20.54
N LYS A 2 37.80 21.12 -21.36
CA LYS A 2 37.66 21.84 -22.65
C LYS A 2 36.85 21.10 -23.74
N ASN A 3 36.87 19.75 -23.79
CA ASN A 3 36.18 18.98 -24.84
C ASN A 3 34.64 18.90 -24.70
N ILE A 4 34.08 19.10 -23.50
CA ILE A 4 32.62 19.07 -23.30
C ILE A 4 31.94 20.31 -23.94
N PHE A 5 32.66 21.44 -24.05
CA PHE A 5 32.14 22.67 -24.66
C PHE A 5 31.87 22.55 -26.16
N ARG A 6 32.50 21.60 -26.87
CA ARG A 6 32.34 21.47 -28.33
C ARG A 6 31.04 20.73 -28.70
N HIS A 7 30.44 20.01 -27.76
CA HIS A 7 29.27 19.15 -28.01
C HIS A 7 27.99 19.59 -27.27
N SER A 8 27.96 20.76 -26.62
CA SER A 8 26.75 21.23 -25.90
C SER A 8 25.52 21.30 -26.81
N TYR A 9 25.69 21.68 -28.09
CA TYR A 9 24.62 21.68 -29.09
C TYR A 9 24.13 20.28 -29.43
N PHE A 10 25.03 19.29 -29.50
CA PHE A 10 24.67 17.90 -29.75
C PHE A 10 23.81 17.34 -28.61
N TRP A 11 24.23 17.53 -27.35
CA TRP A 11 23.46 17.08 -26.18
C TRP A 11 22.11 17.78 -26.05
N LEU A 12 22.05 19.07 -26.39
CA LEU A 12 20.79 19.81 -26.40
C LEU A 12 19.85 19.27 -27.49
N ALA A 13 20.35 19.07 -28.71
CA ALA A 13 19.56 18.55 -29.82
C ALA A 13 19.06 17.12 -29.53
N LEU A 14 19.93 16.26 -28.99
CA LEU A 14 19.55 14.91 -28.57
C LEU A 14 18.51 14.94 -27.44
N GLY A 15 18.70 15.79 -26.43
CA GLY A 15 17.76 15.94 -25.33
C GLY A 15 16.37 16.40 -25.80
N ILE A 16 16.33 17.39 -26.69
CA ILE A 16 15.08 17.87 -27.32
C ILE A 16 14.45 16.75 -28.15
N PHE A 17 15.23 16.02 -28.95
CA PHE A 17 14.72 14.90 -29.74
C PHE A 17 14.08 13.82 -28.87
N LEU A 18 14.75 13.40 -27.79
CA LEU A 18 14.22 12.39 -26.87
C LEU A 18 12.95 12.87 -26.15
N LEU A 19 12.91 14.14 -25.74
CA LEU A 19 11.76 14.73 -25.07
C LEU A 19 10.55 14.81 -26.02
N VAL A 20 10.75 15.31 -27.24
CA VAL A 20 9.69 15.36 -28.27
C VAL A 20 9.24 13.95 -28.65
N ALA A 21 10.17 13.02 -28.89
CA ALA A 21 9.85 11.64 -29.19
C ALA A 21 9.04 10.98 -28.06
N SER A 22 9.38 11.25 -26.79
CA SER A 22 8.63 10.74 -25.65
C SER A 22 7.22 11.33 -25.58
N ILE A 23 7.06 12.65 -25.74
CA ILE A 23 5.73 13.28 -25.74
C ILE A 23 4.88 12.76 -26.91
N CYS A 24 5.45 12.66 -28.11
CA CYS A 24 4.77 12.08 -29.28
C CYS A 24 4.39 10.62 -29.04
N ALA A 25 5.27 9.84 -28.39
CA ALA A 25 5.00 8.46 -28.04
C ALA A 25 3.84 8.34 -27.03
N ASP A 26 3.82 9.22 -26.03
CA ASP A 26 2.83 9.21 -24.95
C ASP A 26 1.43 9.68 -25.39
N THR A 27 1.38 10.62 -26.34
CA THR A 27 0.13 11.27 -26.77
C THR A 27 -0.43 10.69 -28.07
N LEU A 28 0.38 10.57 -29.11
CA LEU A 28 -0.07 10.19 -30.46
C LEU A 28 0.10 8.70 -30.74
N LEU A 29 1.25 8.13 -30.37
CA LEU A 29 1.59 6.75 -30.72
C LEU A 29 1.16 5.73 -29.65
N LYS A 30 0.64 6.16 -28.50
CA LYS A 30 0.26 5.25 -27.41
C LYS A 30 -0.65 4.10 -27.83
N PRO A 31 -1.72 4.30 -28.65
CA PRO A 31 -2.54 3.19 -29.15
C PRO A 31 -1.79 2.25 -30.09
N PHE A 32 -0.83 2.77 -30.85
CA PHE A 32 -0.03 1.97 -31.77
C PHE A 32 1.03 1.15 -31.02
N ILE A 33 1.70 1.75 -30.04
CA ILE A 33 2.68 1.10 -29.17
C ILE A 33 2.00 0.03 -28.33
N SER A 34 0.79 0.28 -27.81
CA SER A 34 0.02 -0.73 -27.08
C SER A 34 -0.31 -1.93 -27.97
N LYS A 35 -0.76 -1.70 -29.21
CA LYS A 35 -1.04 -2.76 -30.18
C LYS A 35 0.20 -3.59 -30.53
N ILE A 36 1.33 -2.95 -30.83
CA ILE A 36 2.60 -3.64 -31.12
C ILE A 36 3.04 -4.47 -29.93
N SER A 37 3.04 -3.88 -28.74
CA SER A 37 3.49 -4.57 -27.53
C SER A 37 2.55 -5.73 -27.14
N LEU A 38 1.24 -5.61 -27.40
CA LEU A 38 0.31 -6.73 -27.29
C LEU A 38 0.68 -7.82 -28.29
N GLN A 39 0.98 -7.47 -29.56
CA GLN A 39 1.43 -8.43 -30.59
C GLN A 39 2.68 -9.21 -30.18
N TRP A 40 3.67 -8.54 -29.61
CA TRP A 40 4.86 -9.19 -29.08
C TRP A 40 4.54 -10.15 -27.94
N GLN A 41 3.71 -9.74 -26.98
CA GLN A 41 3.28 -10.61 -25.89
C GLN A 41 2.45 -11.79 -26.40
N GLY A 42 1.59 -11.60 -27.40
CA GLY A 42 0.83 -12.67 -28.04
C GLY A 42 1.73 -13.69 -28.72
N ARG A 43 2.76 -13.24 -29.45
CA ARG A 43 3.78 -14.13 -30.03
C ARG A 43 4.55 -14.89 -28.96
N SER A 44 4.92 -14.23 -27.87
CA SER A 44 5.61 -14.87 -26.75
C SER A 44 4.71 -15.87 -26.03
N ALA A 45 3.44 -15.54 -25.81
CA ALA A 45 2.44 -16.42 -25.22
C ALA A 45 2.23 -17.65 -26.10
N GLN A 46 2.05 -17.46 -27.42
CA GLN A 46 1.94 -18.55 -28.40
C GLN A 46 3.16 -19.48 -28.34
N ARG A 47 4.38 -18.93 -28.34
CA ARG A 47 5.61 -19.73 -28.21
C ARG A 47 5.66 -20.50 -26.88
N SER A 48 5.22 -19.87 -25.80
CA SER A 48 5.17 -20.49 -24.47
C SER A 48 4.16 -21.64 -24.41
N VAL A 49 2.95 -21.45 -24.95
CA VAL A 49 1.93 -22.49 -25.09
C VAL A 49 2.49 -23.67 -25.85
N LEU A 50 2.99 -23.46 -27.07
CA LEU A 50 3.53 -24.54 -27.92
C LEU A 50 4.69 -25.28 -27.24
N LYS A 51 5.58 -24.56 -26.56
CA LYS A 51 6.71 -25.16 -25.83
C LYS A 51 6.24 -26.01 -24.65
N LYS A 52 5.29 -25.51 -23.85
CA LYS A 52 4.76 -26.25 -22.69
C LYS A 52 3.90 -27.42 -23.14
N GLU A 53 3.11 -27.27 -24.19
CA GLU A 53 2.28 -28.32 -24.77
C GLU A 53 3.13 -29.48 -25.31
N LYS A 54 4.18 -29.18 -26.08
CA LYS A 54 5.13 -30.20 -26.58
C LYS A 54 5.86 -30.91 -25.45
N LYS A 55 6.21 -30.19 -24.38
CA LYS A 55 6.83 -30.78 -23.18
C LYS A 55 5.86 -31.69 -22.43
N ALA A 56 4.61 -31.25 -22.22
CA ALA A 56 3.59 -32.03 -21.54
C ALA A 56 3.29 -33.31 -22.32
N GLU A 57 3.21 -33.25 -23.65
CA GLU A 57 3.01 -34.41 -24.52
C GLU A 57 4.17 -35.40 -24.42
N LYS A 58 5.43 -34.95 -24.52
CA LYS A 58 6.59 -35.83 -24.35
C LYS A 58 6.62 -36.50 -22.97
N LEU A 59 6.24 -35.77 -21.91
CA LEU A 59 6.21 -36.30 -20.55
C LEU A 59 5.05 -37.28 -20.36
N LEU A 60 3.87 -37.01 -20.93
CA LEU A 60 2.75 -37.94 -20.93
C LEU A 60 3.12 -39.25 -21.63
N GLU A 61 3.76 -39.18 -22.81
CA GLU A 61 4.22 -40.38 -23.53
C GLU A 61 5.25 -41.19 -22.73
N GLU A 62 6.18 -40.52 -22.03
CA GLU A 62 7.18 -41.18 -21.19
C GLU A 62 6.53 -41.88 -19.98
N ILE A 63 5.58 -41.21 -19.30
CA ILE A 63 4.83 -41.79 -18.19
C ILE A 63 3.97 -42.96 -18.69
N GLU A 64 3.26 -42.79 -19.81
CA GLU A 64 2.44 -43.83 -20.42
C GLU A 64 3.26 -45.08 -20.72
N ARG A 65 4.45 -44.94 -21.34
CA ARG A 65 5.35 -46.08 -21.59
C ARG A 65 5.79 -46.77 -20.30
N GLY A 66 6.16 -46.00 -19.28
CA GLY A 66 6.54 -46.58 -17.98
C GLY A 66 5.43 -47.41 -17.35
N PHE A 67 4.16 -47.02 -17.50
CA PHE A 67 3.01 -47.79 -17.04
C PHE A 67 2.67 -49.00 -17.92
N VAL A 68 3.00 -48.98 -19.20
CA VAL A 68 2.80 -50.12 -20.13
C VAL A 68 3.92 -51.15 -20.01
N GLU A 69 5.16 -50.72 -19.75
CA GLU A 69 6.37 -51.54 -19.66
C GLU A 69 6.67 -52.03 -18.22
N ASP A 70 5.76 -51.82 -17.26
CA ASP A 70 5.93 -52.10 -15.82
C ASP A 70 7.17 -51.44 -15.17
N ASN A 71 7.68 -50.36 -15.79
CA ASN A 71 8.77 -49.52 -15.30
C ASN A 71 8.23 -48.16 -14.83
N ILE A 72 7.37 -48.20 -13.81
CA ILE A 72 6.62 -47.03 -13.33
C ILE A 72 7.60 -46.02 -12.71
N PRO A 73 7.60 -44.75 -13.15
CA PRO A 73 8.43 -43.71 -12.55
C PRO A 73 8.12 -43.57 -11.05
N THR A 74 9.15 -43.33 -10.24
CA THR A 74 8.92 -43.15 -8.79
C THR A 74 8.08 -41.89 -8.55
N GLU A 75 7.26 -41.85 -7.50
CA GLU A 75 6.46 -40.66 -7.16
C GLU A 75 7.33 -39.39 -7.10
N LYS A 76 8.50 -39.48 -6.48
CA LYS A 76 9.48 -38.38 -6.39
C LYS A 76 9.90 -37.86 -7.76
N GLU A 77 10.16 -38.76 -8.72
CA GLU A 77 10.54 -38.37 -10.09
C GLU A 77 9.39 -37.68 -10.80
N MET A 78 8.15 -38.17 -10.60
CA MET A 78 6.96 -37.53 -11.17
C MET A 78 6.74 -36.11 -10.60
N TYR A 79 6.93 -35.92 -9.28
CA TYR A 79 6.88 -34.60 -8.65
C TYR A 79 7.98 -33.66 -9.15
N GLU A 80 9.22 -34.15 -9.29
CA GLU A 80 10.33 -33.36 -9.81
C GLU A 80 10.11 -32.95 -11.27
N LYS A 81 9.69 -33.89 -12.13
CA LYS A 81 9.35 -33.61 -13.54
C LYS A 81 8.20 -32.61 -13.66
N SER A 82 7.17 -32.74 -12.81
CA SER A 82 6.05 -31.81 -12.72
C SER A 82 6.51 -30.40 -12.35
N ARG A 83 7.31 -30.28 -11.29
CA ARG A 83 7.81 -28.98 -10.79
C ARG A 83 8.75 -28.31 -11.78
N GLN A 84 9.69 -29.04 -12.38
CA GLN A 84 10.66 -28.49 -13.34
C GLN A 84 10.01 -27.97 -14.63
N ASN A 85 8.89 -28.58 -15.03
CA ASN A 85 8.21 -28.21 -16.28
C ASN A 85 6.97 -27.32 -16.07
N GLY A 86 6.51 -27.17 -14.82
CA GLY A 86 5.31 -26.39 -14.50
C GLY A 86 4.05 -27.00 -15.12
N VAL A 87 3.93 -28.32 -15.06
CA VAL A 87 2.80 -29.11 -15.60
C VAL A 87 2.34 -30.08 -14.51
N TYR A 88 1.05 -30.13 -14.22
CA TYR A 88 0.48 -31.03 -13.22
C TYR A 88 -0.03 -32.30 -13.87
N PHE A 89 0.28 -33.46 -13.29
CA PHE A 89 -0.12 -34.77 -13.81
C PHE A 89 -1.16 -35.42 -12.90
N TYR A 90 -2.12 -36.08 -13.51
CA TYR A 90 -3.16 -36.86 -12.83
C TYR A 90 -3.33 -38.18 -13.58
N ILE A 91 -3.40 -39.29 -12.85
CA ILE A 91 -3.56 -40.63 -13.40
C ILE A 91 -4.83 -41.22 -12.82
N TYR A 92 -5.71 -41.67 -13.71
CA TYR A 92 -6.96 -42.32 -13.37
C TYR A 92 -6.92 -43.76 -13.83
N ARG A 93 -7.42 -44.68 -13.01
CA ARG A 93 -7.65 -46.09 -13.37
C ARG A 93 -9.13 -46.38 -13.23
N TYR A 94 -9.80 -46.80 -14.30
CA TYR A 94 -11.27 -47.00 -14.31
C TYR A 94 -12.04 -45.78 -13.77
N ASN A 95 -11.68 -44.57 -14.20
CA ASN A 95 -12.21 -43.28 -13.74
C ASN A 95 -12.01 -42.95 -12.25
N VAL A 96 -11.20 -43.72 -11.52
CA VAL A 96 -10.80 -43.41 -10.14
C VAL A 96 -9.41 -42.77 -10.16
N LEU A 97 -9.26 -41.60 -9.54
CA LEU A 97 -7.96 -40.93 -9.42
C LEU A 97 -7.04 -41.77 -8.53
N THR A 98 -5.93 -42.25 -9.09
CA THR A 98 -4.95 -43.08 -8.37
C THR A 98 -3.66 -42.32 -8.04
N PHE A 99 -3.31 -41.28 -8.80
CA PHE A 99 -2.11 -40.48 -8.57
C PHE A 99 -2.28 -39.04 -9.05
N TRP A 100 -1.65 -38.08 -8.36
CA TRP A 100 -1.58 -36.67 -8.76
C TRP A 100 -0.28 -36.02 -8.31
N THR A 101 0.23 -35.05 -9.08
CA THR A 101 1.41 -34.25 -8.69
C THR A 101 1.08 -32.90 -8.07
N SER A 102 -0.19 -32.50 -8.06
CA SER A 102 -0.64 -31.23 -7.48
C SER A 102 -2.05 -31.33 -6.92
N ASN A 103 -2.28 -30.65 -5.80
CA ASN A 103 -3.61 -30.43 -5.22
C ASN A 103 -4.17 -29.04 -5.53
N THR A 104 -3.53 -28.28 -6.45
CA THR A 104 -3.93 -26.90 -6.76
C THR A 104 -5.26 -26.85 -7.51
N ALA A 105 -5.48 -27.77 -8.44
CA ALA A 105 -6.72 -27.91 -9.20
C ALA A 105 -6.96 -29.40 -9.52
N PHE A 106 -8.17 -29.77 -9.91
CA PHE A 106 -8.51 -31.11 -10.37
C PHE A 106 -9.31 -31.02 -11.66
N PRO A 107 -8.99 -31.82 -12.70
CA PRO A 107 -9.73 -31.80 -13.95
C PRO A 107 -11.17 -32.29 -13.75
N ASN A 108 -12.15 -31.56 -14.28
CA ASN A 108 -13.58 -31.88 -14.17
C ASN A 108 -14.20 -32.43 -15.47
N GLN A 109 -13.45 -32.41 -16.57
CA GLN A 109 -13.84 -32.88 -17.88
C GLN A 109 -12.73 -33.78 -18.44
N PHE A 110 -13.13 -34.90 -19.04
CA PHE A 110 -12.24 -35.82 -19.72
C PHE A 110 -12.68 -35.92 -21.17
N THR A 111 -11.76 -35.69 -22.10
CA THR A 111 -11.99 -35.85 -23.53
C THR A 111 -11.09 -36.96 -24.04
N SER A 112 -11.62 -37.84 -24.89
CA SER A 112 -10.88 -38.97 -25.46
C SER A 112 -9.85 -38.55 -26.52
N GLY A 113 -9.81 -37.26 -26.88
CA GLY A 113 -8.90 -36.73 -27.89
C GLY A 113 -7.53 -36.35 -27.28
N LYS A 114 -6.46 -36.60 -28.05
CA LYS A 114 -5.10 -36.11 -27.75
C LYS A 114 -4.95 -34.58 -27.92
N GLN A 115 -5.98 -33.92 -28.44
CA GLN A 115 -5.99 -32.48 -28.68
C GLN A 115 -6.10 -31.72 -27.36
N GLY A 116 -5.21 -30.76 -27.16
CA GLY A 116 -5.25 -29.89 -25.99
C GLY A 116 -6.45 -28.94 -26.04
N PHE A 117 -7.21 -28.84 -24.95
CA PHE A 117 -8.34 -27.92 -24.81
C PHE A 117 -8.25 -27.11 -23.53
N LEU A 118 -8.91 -25.95 -23.52
CA LEU A 118 -8.91 -25.03 -22.38
C LEU A 118 -10.05 -25.37 -21.42
N GLN A 119 -9.74 -25.42 -20.14
CA GLN A 119 -10.67 -25.75 -19.07
C GLN A 119 -10.55 -24.71 -17.95
N GLU A 120 -11.70 -24.22 -17.48
CA GLU A 120 -11.76 -23.39 -16.29
C GLU A 120 -12.01 -24.25 -15.05
N LEU A 121 -11.14 -24.08 -14.08
CA LEU A 121 -11.19 -24.72 -12.77
C LEU A 121 -11.33 -23.63 -11.70
N GLY A 122 -11.68 -24.01 -10.46
CA GLY A 122 -12.09 -23.06 -9.42
C GLY A 122 -11.06 -21.99 -9.03
N ASN A 123 -9.78 -22.16 -9.38
CA ASN A 123 -8.68 -21.25 -9.08
C ASN A 123 -8.00 -20.66 -10.33
N GLY A 124 -8.47 -20.99 -11.54
CA GLY A 124 -7.83 -20.51 -12.77
C GLY A 124 -8.18 -21.27 -14.04
N THR A 125 -7.57 -20.83 -15.12
CA THR A 125 -7.68 -21.40 -16.46
C THR A 125 -6.48 -22.30 -16.75
N TYR A 126 -6.75 -23.51 -17.25
CA TYR A 126 -5.74 -24.53 -17.54
C TYR A 126 -5.88 -25.02 -18.99
N LEU A 127 -4.75 -25.34 -19.60
CA LEU A 127 -4.70 -26.09 -20.85
C LEU A 127 -4.52 -27.57 -20.49
N GLN A 128 -5.51 -28.38 -20.81
CA GLN A 128 -5.56 -29.81 -20.50
C GLN A 128 -5.17 -30.63 -21.72
N LYS A 129 -4.27 -31.60 -21.53
CA LYS A 129 -3.98 -32.68 -22.49
C LYS A 129 -4.28 -34.03 -21.86
N ASN A 130 -4.87 -34.93 -22.64
CA ASN A 130 -5.23 -36.27 -22.21
C ASN A 130 -4.50 -37.32 -23.07
N SER A 131 -4.10 -38.42 -22.44
CA SER A 131 -3.74 -39.66 -23.11
C SER A 131 -4.45 -40.84 -22.44
N VAL A 132 -4.73 -41.90 -23.19
CA VAL A 132 -5.44 -43.08 -22.70
C VAL A 132 -4.67 -44.32 -23.14
N ALA A 133 -4.31 -45.16 -22.18
CA ALA A 133 -3.66 -46.45 -22.43
C ALA A 133 -4.30 -47.54 -21.56
N GLY A 134 -5.04 -48.45 -22.20
CA GLY A 134 -5.76 -49.52 -21.52
C GLY A 134 -6.75 -48.99 -20.46
N PRO A 135 -6.68 -49.44 -19.19
CA PRO A 135 -7.57 -48.98 -18.12
C PRO A 135 -7.15 -47.62 -17.53
N PHE A 136 -6.04 -47.04 -17.99
CA PHE A 136 -5.47 -45.80 -17.46
C PHE A 136 -5.80 -44.59 -18.35
N GLN A 137 -6.13 -43.47 -17.70
CA GLN A 137 -6.23 -42.16 -18.32
C GLN A 137 -5.21 -41.23 -17.66
N PHE A 138 -4.37 -40.61 -18.47
CA PHE A 138 -3.33 -39.68 -18.06
C PHE A 138 -3.76 -38.27 -18.45
N VAL A 139 -3.74 -37.35 -17.49
CA VAL A 139 -4.10 -35.95 -17.70
C VAL A 139 -2.94 -35.06 -17.31
N ALA A 140 -2.56 -34.16 -18.21
CA ALA A 140 -1.62 -33.07 -17.95
C ALA A 140 -2.36 -31.73 -17.95
N LEU A 141 -2.28 -30.99 -16.85
CA LEU A 141 -2.78 -29.63 -16.71
C LEU A 141 -1.62 -28.64 -16.77
N ILE A 142 -1.71 -27.70 -17.71
CA ILE A 142 -0.76 -26.59 -17.86
C ILE A 142 -1.46 -25.32 -17.37
N PRO A 143 -1.00 -24.69 -16.29
CA PRO A 143 -1.60 -23.46 -15.80
C PRO A 143 -1.39 -22.31 -16.81
N VAL A 144 -2.50 -21.68 -17.22
CA VAL A 144 -2.51 -20.57 -18.19
C VAL A 144 -2.63 -19.23 -17.46
N GLN A 145 -3.66 -19.09 -16.61
CA GLN A 145 -3.91 -17.90 -15.81
C GLN A 145 -4.57 -18.28 -14.48
N ASN A 146 -4.08 -17.71 -13.37
CA ASN A 146 -4.75 -17.86 -12.08
C ASN A 146 -5.90 -16.85 -11.97
N HIS A 147 -7.06 -17.31 -11.51
CA HIS A 147 -8.24 -16.50 -11.28
C HIS A 147 -8.83 -16.82 -9.91
N PHE A 148 -8.43 -16.04 -8.90
CA PHE A 148 -8.96 -16.13 -7.55
C PHE A 148 -10.15 -15.17 -7.40
N SER A 149 -11.23 -15.66 -6.78
CA SER A 149 -12.39 -14.85 -6.42
C SER A 149 -12.06 -13.77 -5.37
N ILE A 150 -10.97 -13.96 -4.62
CA ILE A 150 -10.46 -13.04 -3.60
C ILE A 150 -9.01 -12.72 -3.96
N GLN A 151 -8.67 -11.43 -4.03
CA GLN A 151 -7.30 -10.96 -4.25
C GLN A 151 -6.77 -10.25 -3.00
N ASN A 152 -5.58 -10.63 -2.56
CA ASN A 152 -4.89 -10.01 -1.43
C ASN A 152 -3.36 -10.11 -1.61
N GLN A 153 -2.61 -9.80 -0.55
CA GLN A 153 -1.15 -9.86 -0.60
C GLN A 153 -0.59 -11.26 -0.90
N TYR A 154 -1.36 -12.32 -0.67
CA TYR A 154 -0.99 -13.72 -0.89
C TYR A 154 -1.57 -14.31 -2.18
N LEU A 155 -2.80 -13.92 -2.55
CA LEU A 155 -3.53 -14.42 -3.73
C LEU A 155 -3.61 -13.32 -4.78
N ARG A 156 -2.89 -13.50 -5.90
CA ARG A 156 -2.89 -12.56 -7.03
C ARG A 156 -3.19 -13.27 -8.33
N ASN A 157 -3.99 -12.64 -9.17
CA ASN A 157 -4.25 -13.11 -10.51
C ASN A 157 -3.05 -12.79 -11.40
N ASN A 158 -2.52 -13.79 -12.09
CA ASN A 158 -1.33 -13.66 -12.94
C ASN A 158 -1.42 -14.58 -14.15
N PHE A 159 -0.70 -14.22 -15.22
CA PHE A 159 -0.66 -14.98 -16.46
C PHE A 159 0.57 -15.90 -16.56
N ASN A 160 0.44 -17.13 -16.04
CA ASN A 160 1.52 -18.08 -15.76
C ASN A 160 2.34 -18.54 -16.99
N LEU A 161 1.89 -18.24 -18.22
CA LEU A 161 2.63 -18.56 -19.45
C LEU A 161 3.79 -17.60 -19.73
N LEU A 162 3.73 -16.35 -19.27
CA LEU A 162 4.75 -15.32 -19.51
C LEU A 162 5.49 -14.92 -18.22
N GLY A 163 5.30 -15.66 -17.13
CA GLY A 163 5.78 -15.30 -15.80
C GLY A 163 4.75 -14.49 -15.02
N GLU A 164 5.18 -13.70 -14.04
CA GLU A 164 4.31 -12.83 -13.25
C GLU A 164 3.90 -11.59 -14.07
N CYS A 165 3.02 -11.79 -15.05
CA CYS A 165 2.38 -10.74 -15.80
C CYS A 165 0.95 -10.56 -15.29
N GLU A 166 0.70 -9.48 -14.54
CA GLU A 166 -0.64 -9.16 -13.98
C GLU A 166 -1.56 -8.49 -15.01
N ASN A 167 -1.01 -7.93 -16.10
CA ASN A 167 -1.75 -7.03 -17.01
C ASN A 167 -2.40 -7.73 -18.20
N LEU A 168 -2.41 -9.07 -18.24
CA LEU A 168 -2.99 -9.84 -19.33
C LEU A 168 -4.26 -10.54 -18.88
N GLN A 169 -5.30 -10.46 -19.71
CA GLN A 169 -6.56 -11.16 -19.49
C GLN A 169 -6.86 -12.10 -20.66
N ILE A 170 -7.46 -13.24 -20.33
CA ILE A 170 -7.94 -14.23 -21.29
C ILE A 170 -9.39 -13.88 -21.68
N LEU A 171 -9.65 -13.87 -22.99
CA LEU A 171 -10.98 -13.84 -23.58
C LEU A 171 -11.23 -15.18 -24.26
N ARG A 172 -12.39 -15.79 -24.00
CA ARG A 172 -12.77 -17.07 -24.62
C ARG A 172 -13.10 -16.94 -26.10
N GLU A 173 -13.52 -15.76 -26.53
CA GLU A 173 -13.93 -15.50 -27.92
C GLU A 173 -12.89 -14.70 -28.70
N LYS A 174 -12.95 -14.83 -30.03
CA LYS A 174 -12.16 -14.00 -30.93
C LYS A 174 -12.70 -12.57 -30.89
N SER A 175 -11.83 -11.61 -30.62
CA SER A 175 -12.14 -10.19 -30.68
C SER A 175 -11.13 -9.49 -31.57
N ALA A 176 -11.56 -8.44 -32.27
CA ALA A 176 -10.70 -7.67 -33.18
C ALA A 176 -9.52 -6.98 -32.46
N ASP A 177 -9.71 -6.66 -31.18
CA ASP A 177 -8.70 -5.99 -30.35
C ASP A 177 -7.86 -6.97 -29.50
N ALA A 178 -8.10 -8.27 -29.65
CA ALA A 178 -7.42 -9.32 -28.91
C ALA A 178 -6.57 -10.20 -29.84
N ILE A 179 -5.54 -10.85 -29.28
CA ILE A 179 -4.69 -11.74 -30.06
C ILE A 179 -5.09 -13.19 -29.85
N PRO A 180 -5.49 -13.91 -30.90
CA PRO A 180 -5.83 -15.32 -30.80
C PRO A 180 -4.57 -16.17 -30.57
N ILE A 181 -4.70 -17.13 -29.67
CA ILE A 181 -3.71 -18.13 -29.32
C ILE A 181 -4.26 -19.50 -29.74
N TYR A 182 -3.39 -20.31 -30.33
CA TYR A 182 -3.71 -21.62 -30.91
C TYR A 182 -2.91 -22.74 -30.25
N ASN A 183 -3.42 -23.96 -30.28
CA ASN A 183 -2.69 -25.15 -29.87
C ASN A 183 -1.71 -25.64 -30.95
N ALA A 184 -0.95 -26.70 -30.66
CA ALA A 184 -0.02 -27.32 -31.61
C ALA A 184 -0.68 -27.85 -32.89
N HIS A 185 -2.00 -28.10 -32.88
CA HIS A 185 -2.80 -28.54 -34.03
C HIS A 185 -3.50 -27.38 -34.76
N ASN A 186 -3.12 -26.13 -34.48
CA ASN A 186 -3.69 -24.93 -35.09
C ASN A 186 -5.19 -24.72 -34.78
N GLN A 187 -5.70 -25.31 -33.70
CA GLN A 187 -7.05 -25.05 -33.19
C GLN A 187 -7.00 -23.88 -32.21
N TYR A 188 -8.05 -23.07 -32.25
CA TYR A 188 -8.16 -21.89 -31.39
C TYR A 188 -8.37 -22.29 -29.94
N LEU A 189 -7.60 -21.69 -29.02
CA LEU A 189 -7.72 -21.91 -27.58
C LEU A 189 -8.39 -20.74 -26.87
N PHE A 190 -7.84 -19.54 -27.03
CA PHE A 190 -8.31 -18.31 -26.39
C PHE A 190 -7.69 -17.08 -27.06
N SER A 191 -8.18 -15.89 -26.73
CA SER A 191 -7.55 -14.62 -27.10
C SER A 191 -6.95 -13.93 -25.87
N ILE A 192 -5.85 -13.21 -26.03
CA ILE A 192 -5.30 -12.35 -24.97
C ILE A 192 -5.60 -10.88 -25.23
N THR A 193 -5.95 -10.16 -24.18
CA THR A 193 -6.05 -8.70 -24.15
C THR A 193 -5.23 -8.14 -22.98
N SER A 194 -5.00 -6.82 -23.00
CA SER A 194 -4.26 -6.12 -21.95
C SER A 194 -5.18 -5.20 -21.19
N THR A 195 -5.19 -5.31 -19.86
CA THR A 195 -5.60 -4.19 -19.02
C THR A 195 -4.51 -3.11 -19.06
N GLU A 196 -4.88 -1.84 -18.89
CA GLU A 196 -4.07 -0.65 -19.16
C GLU A 196 -2.58 -0.77 -18.80
N ARG A 197 -1.69 -0.26 -19.68
CA ARG A 197 -0.23 -0.42 -19.53
C ARG A 197 0.47 0.77 -18.89
N GLU A 198 1.39 0.46 -17.99
CA GLU A 198 2.49 1.33 -17.58
C GLU A 198 3.60 1.31 -18.65
N PHE A 199 3.72 2.37 -19.45
CA PHE A 199 4.84 2.51 -20.38
C PHE A 199 6.05 3.16 -19.69
N THR A 200 6.71 2.40 -18.81
CA THR A 200 7.93 2.84 -18.10
C THR A 200 9.00 3.38 -19.06
N GLY A 201 9.15 2.79 -20.25
CA GLY A 201 10.09 3.25 -21.27
C GLY A 201 9.86 4.69 -21.76
N ILE A 202 8.59 5.12 -21.88
CA ILE A 202 8.24 6.50 -22.28
C ILE A 202 8.68 7.47 -21.18
N VAL A 203 8.44 7.11 -19.91
CA VAL A 203 8.84 7.89 -18.74
C VAL A 203 10.37 8.01 -18.66
N ILE A 204 11.10 6.91 -18.92
CA ILE A 204 12.57 6.91 -18.95
C ILE A 204 13.09 7.82 -20.08
N LEU A 205 12.52 7.72 -21.28
CA LEU A 205 12.93 8.54 -22.42
C LEU A 205 12.69 10.04 -22.15
N PHE A 206 11.54 10.36 -21.55
CA PHE A 206 11.21 11.72 -21.12
C PHE A 206 12.25 12.24 -20.12
N GLY A 207 12.52 11.44 -19.08
CA GLY A 207 13.50 11.76 -18.03
C GLY A 207 14.89 11.98 -18.60
N LEU A 208 15.36 11.10 -19.50
CA LEU A 208 16.66 11.23 -20.16
C LEU A 208 16.75 12.50 -21.02
N GLY A 209 15.73 12.79 -21.82
CA GLY A 209 15.69 14.01 -22.62
C GLY A 209 15.76 15.27 -21.76
N LEU A 210 14.95 15.30 -20.69
CA LEU A 210 14.90 16.41 -19.73
C LEU A 210 16.23 16.56 -18.97
N LEU A 211 16.85 15.47 -18.53
CA LEU A 211 18.16 15.46 -17.88
C LEU A 211 19.27 16.01 -18.78
N MET A 212 19.28 15.67 -20.07
CA MET A 212 20.26 16.21 -21.03
C MET A 212 20.11 17.73 -21.21
N ILE A 213 18.88 18.22 -21.31
CA ILE A 213 18.61 19.67 -21.42
C ILE A 213 19.04 20.39 -20.15
N ILE A 214 18.68 19.87 -18.97
CA ILE A 214 19.13 20.41 -17.68
C ILE A 214 20.65 20.44 -17.64
N PHE A 215 21.32 19.35 -18.01
CA PHE A 215 22.78 19.26 -17.98
C PHE A 215 23.43 20.37 -18.81
N VAL A 216 22.91 20.64 -20.02
CA VAL A 216 23.41 21.73 -20.87
C VAL A 216 23.15 23.10 -20.23
N LEU A 217 21.92 23.37 -19.78
CA LEU A 217 21.57 24.66 -19.14
C LEU A 217 22.38 24.91 -17.88
N HIS A 218 22.55 23.86 -17.09
CA HIS A 218 23.35 23.87 -15.88
C HIS A 218 24.81 24.21 -16.18
N HIS A 219 25.39 23.55 -17.19
CA HIS A 219 26.74 23.81 -17.63
C HIS A 219 26.91 25.25 -18.12
N LEU A 220 25.94 25.78 -18.88
CA LEU A 220 25.93 27.17 -19.32
C LEU A 220 25.82 28.15 -18.15
N ALA A 221 24.97 27.87 -17.16
CA ALA A 221 24.85 28.65 -15.95
C ALA A 221 26.20 28.71 -15.21
N MET A 222 26.85 27.56 -15.00
CA MET A 222 28.18 27.48 -14.39
C MET A 222 29.23 28.27 -15.18
N LYS A 223 29.21 28.20 -16.52
CA LYS A 223 30.11 28.99 -17.38
C LYS A 223 29.91 30.50 -17.18
N MET A 224 28.66 30.97 -17.06
CA MET A 224 28.36 32.38 -16.81
C MET A 224 28.80 32.81 -15.42
N LEU A 225 28.64 31.92 -14.43
CA LEU A 225 29.13 32.15 -13.07
C LEU A 225 30.66 32.32 -13.04
N TRP A 226 31.40 31.49 -13.76
CA TRP A 226 32.86 31.60 -13.89
C TRP A 226 33.30 32.89 -14.57
N ARG A 227 32.48 33.42 -15.48
CA ARG A 227 32.68 34.72 -16.14
C ARG A 227 32.19 35.90 -15.30
N GLN A 228 31.85 35.69 -14.03
CA GLN A 228 31.31 36.70 -13.10
C GLN A 228 29.96 37.32 -13.54
N LYS A 229 29.25 36.69 -14.47
CA LYS A 229 27.92 37.11 -14.93
C LYS A 229 26.82 36.44 -14.10
N ILE A 230 26.73 36.82 -12.82
CA ILE A 230 25.85 36.17 -11.82
C ILE A 230 24.39 36.20 -12.25
N LEU A 231 23.86 37.34 -12.70
CA LEU A 231 22.46 37.46 -13.13
C LEU A 231 22.11 36.49 -14.26
N GLN A 232 22.96 36.39 -15.29
CA GLN A 232 22.76 35.46 -16.40
C GLN A 232 22.84 34.00 -15.94
N SER A 233 23.73 33.69 -15.01
CA SER A 233 23.80 32.35 -14.40
C SER A 233 22.52 32.01 -13.63
N VAL A 234 21.98 32.95 -12.86
CA VAL A 234 20.75 32.75 -12.07
C VAL A 234 19.55 32.60 -13.00
N LEU A 235 19.44 33.38 -14.07
CA LEU A 235 18.38 33.26 -15.07
C LEU A 235 18.42 31.92 -15.82
N LEU A 236 19.60 31.44 -16.21
CA LEU A 236 19.74 30.12 -16.84
C LEU A 236 19.40 28.99 -15.86
N PHE A 237 19.79 29.15 -14.59
CA PHE A 237 19.46 28.19 -13.55
C PHE A 237 17.96 28.16 -13.24
N SER A 238 17.29 29.32 -13.16
CA SER A 238 15.84 29.38 -12.98
C SER A 238 15.09 28.81 -14.18
N ALA A 239 15.57 29.03 -15.40
CA ALA A 239 15.03 28.38 -16.60
C ALA A 239 15.13 26.84 -16.51
N ALA A 240 16.25 26.31 -16.00
CA ALA A 240 16.40 24.87 -15.77
C ALA A 240 15.42 24.34 -14.71
N ILE A 241 15.15 25.09 -13.65
CA ILE A 241 14.12 24.75 -12.65
C ILE A 241 12.73 24.72 -13.27
N LEU A 242 12.38 25.74 -14.06
CA LEU A 242 11.08 25.81 -14.71
C LEU A 242 10.86 24.64 -15.67
N LEU A 243 11.90 24.18 -16.36
CA LEU A 243 11.85 22.99 -17.21
C LEU A 243 11.65 21.67 -16.44
N ILE A 244 11.93 21.64 -15.13
CA ILE A 244 11.56 20.51 -14.26
C ILE A 244 10.11 20.68 -13.80
N VAL A 245 9.80 21.85 -13.21
CA VAL A 245 8.56 22.07 -12.47
C VAL A 245 7.34 22.16 -13.39
N VAL A 246 7.43 22.86 -14.52
CA VAL A 246 6.28 23.06 -15.41
C VAL A 246 5.81 21.73 -16.02
N PRO A 247 6.66 20.89 -16.64
CA PRO A 247 6.20 19.63 -17.18
C PRO A 247 5.69 18.67 -16.10
N TRP A 248 6.38 18.55 -14.97
CA TRP A 248 6.02 17.65 -13.90
C TRP A 248 4.74 18.06 -13.15
N LYS A 249 4.64 19.32 -12.70
CA LYS A 249 3.53 19.78 -11.84
C LYS A 249 2.38 20.44 -12.57
N VAL A 250 2.66 21.28 -13.58
CA VAL A 250 1.61 22.03 -14.29
C VAL A 250 1.01 21.18 -15.39
N LEU A 251 1.86 20.63 -16.27
CA LEU A 251 1.41 19.85 -17.43
C LEU A 251 1.17 18.36 -17.10
N LYS A 252 1.71 17.86 -15.98
CA LYS A 252 1.63 16.46 -15.54
C LYS A 252 2.12 15.48 -16.63
N LEU A 253 3.23 15.83 -17.27
CA LEU A 253 3.90 15.06 -18.31
C LEU A 253 5.06 14.22 -17.75
N PRO A 254 5.29 13.02 -18.29
CA PRO A 254 4.42 12.32 -19.24
C PRO A 254 3.18 11.77 -18.52
N VAL A 255 2.05 11.69 -19.21
CA VAL A 255 0.78 11.17 -18.68
C VAL A 255 0.95 9.74 -18.15
N SER A 256 1.76 8.93 -18.85
CA SER A 256 2.08 7.56 -18.42
C SER A 256 2.79 7.47 -17.06
N ALA A 257 3.38 8.56 -16.53
CA ALA A 257 3.98 8.56 -15.19
C ALA A 257 2.93 8.40 -14.08
N LYS A 258 1.67 8.82 -14.31
CA LYS A 258 0.58 8.67 -13.32
C LYS A 258 0.21 7.22 -13.04
N ASN A 259 0.47 6.33 -14.00
CA ASN A 259 0.18 4.91 -13.85
C ASN A 259 1.19 4.21 -12.94
N LEU A 260 2.36 4.83 -12.68
CA LEU A 260 3.37 4.26 -11.80
C LEU A 260 2.90 4.35 -10.34
N LYS A 261 3.01 3.24 -9.61
CA LYS A 261 2.63 3.15 -8.19
C LYS A 261 3.26 4.22 -7.30
N ILE A 262 4.48 4.67 -7.60
CA ILE A 262 5.16 5.73 -6.83
C ILE A 262 4.46 7.11 -6.93
N PHE A 263 3.72 7.36 -8.01
CA PHE A 263 2.91 8.56 -8.20
C PHE A 263 1.46 8.37 -7.75
N SER A 264 1.10 7.22 -7.17
CA SER A 264 -0.21 6.98 -6.58
C SER A 264 -0.34 7.72 -5.24
N PRO A 265 -1.46 8.44 -5.01
CA PRO A 265 -1.75 9.07 -3.72
C PRO A 265 -2.09 8.06 -2.61
N GLU A 266 -2.32 6.80 -2.97
CA GLU A 266 -2.65 5.72 -2.02
C GLU A 266 -1.56 5.49 -0.97
N TYR A 267 -0.29 5.58 -1.37
CA TYR A 267 0.84 5.32 -0.49
C TYR A 267 1.25 6.54 0.35
N TYR A 268 1.17 7.74 -0.23
CA TYR A 268 1.57 8.99 0.41
C TYR A 268 0.85 10.17 -0.22
N ALA A 269 0.20 11.01 0.60
CA ALA A 269 -0.39 12.26 0.16
C ALA A 269 -0.48 13.25 1.33
N SER A 270 0.31 14.33 1.28
CA SER A 270 0.36 15.33 2.36
C SER A 270 -0.18 16.70 1.96
N SER A 271 -0.01 17.11 0.70
CA SER A 271 -0.52 18.39 0.19
C SER A 271 -0.66 18.37 -1.33
N GLU A 272 -1.19 19.45 -1.93
CA GLU A 272 -1.24 19.57 -3.40
C GLU A 272 0.15 19.51 -4.06
N LEU A 273 1.18 20.05 -3.40
CA LEU A 273 2.56 19.95 -3.88
C LEU A 273 3.11 18.53 -3.69
N LEU A 274 2.73 17.87 -2.60
CA LEU A 274 3.19 16.54 -2.19
C LEU A 274 2.04 15.54 -2.25
N SER A 275 1.48 15.38 -3.47
CA SER A 275 0.33 14.51 -3.74
C SER A 275 0.67 13.03 -3.88
N SER A 276 1.96 12.70 -3.98
CA SER A 276 2.46 11.33 -4.13
C SER A 276 3.90 11.21 -3.62
N LEU A 277 4.39 9.99 -3.38
CA LEU A 277 5.78 9.78 -2.99
C LEU A 277 6.76 10.20 -4.11
N GLY A 278 6.37 9.99 -5.36
CA GLY A 278 7.13 10.44 -6.53
C GLY A 278 7.29 11.95 -6.56
N ASP A 279 6.27 12.68 -6.09
CA ASP A 279 6.38 14.14 -5.96
C ASP A 279 7.38 14.57 -4.89
N LEU A 280 7.48 13.82 -3.79
CA LEU A 280 8.47 14.05 -2.76
C LEU A 280 9.90 13.79 -3.28
N VAL A 281 10.09 12.74 -4.07
CA VAL A 281 11.38 12.45 -4.72
C VAL A 281 11.79 13.61 -5.63
N MET A 282 10.87 14.06 -6.49
CA MET A 282 11.11 15.17 -7.41
C MET A 282 11.42 16.48 -6.66
N LEU A 283 10.69 16.78 -5.58
CA LEU A 283 10.96 17.93 -4.73
C LEU A 283 12.34 17.82 -4.07
N THR A 284 12.71 16.63 -3.58
CA THR A 284 14.01 16.39 -2.96
C THR A 284 15.15 16.61 -3.94
N VAL A 285 15.06 16.06 -5.15
CA VAL A 285 16.04 16.29 -6.22
C VAL A 285 16.16 17.79 -6.53
N LEU A 286 15.03 18.50 -6.60
CA LEU A 286 15.01 19.93 -6.85
C LEU A 286 15.71 20.72 -5.73
N VAL A 287 15.43 20.40 -4.47
CA VAL A 287 16.07 21.02 -3.30
C VAL A 287 17.57 20.77 -3.32
N CYS A 288 18.01 19.52 -3.52
CA CYS A 288 19.44 19.19 -3.63
C CYS A 288 20.11 19.95 -4.79
N TYR A 289 19.43 20.08 -5.93
CA TYR A 289 19.93 20.81 -7.10
C TYR A 289 20.07 22.33 -6.84
N VAL A 290 19.08 22.94 -6.19
CA VAL A 290 19.11 24.34 -5.74
C VAL A 290 20.25 24.57 -4.77
N VAL A 291 20.37 23.72 -3.73
CA VAL A 291 21.46 23.82 -2.77
C VAL A 291 22.80 23.70 -3.47
N TRP A 292 22.98 22.70 -4.33
CA TRP A 292 24.23 22.51 -5.07
C TRP A 292 24.63 23.77 -5.85
N PHE A 293 23.69 24.44 -6.52
CA PHE A 293 23.95 25.70 -7.23
C PHE A 293 24.33 26.84 -6.28
N VAL A 294 23.60 26.99 -5.18
CA VAL A 294 23.88 28.00 -4.14
C VAL A 294 25.29 27.83 -3.56
N LEU A 295 25.75 26.59 -3.36
CA LEU A 295 27.11 26.31 -2.88
C LEU A 295 28.21 26.81 -3.84
N LYS A 296 27.90 26.95 -5.13
CA LYS A 296 28.84 27.45 -6.16
C LYS A 296 28.83 28.97 -6.27
N LEU A 297 27.82 29.67 -5.74
CA LEU A 297 27.76 31.13 -5.80
C LEU A 297 29.00 31.75 -5.13
N PRO A 298 29.65 32.73 -5.77
CA PRO A 298 30.77 33.45 -5.18
C PRO A 298 30.28 34.25 -3.97
N ARG A 299 31.21 34.56 -3.06
CA ARG A 299 30.91 35.47 -1.96
C ARG A 299 30.64 36.87 -2.53
N LEU A 300 29.68 37.58 -1.95
CA LEU A 300 29.46 39.00 -2.19
C LEU A 300 30.73 39.78 -1.81
N ARG A 301 31.50 40.21 -2.80
CA ARG A 301 32.71 41.03 -2.61
C ARG A 301 32.27 42.49 -2.53
N ASN A 302 32.83 43.25 -1.57
CA ASN A 302 32.56 44.68 -1.32
C ASN A 302 31.20 45.02 -0.67
N ALA A 303 30.54 44.08 0.01
CA ALA A 303 29.34 44.40 0.79
C ALA A 303 29.71 45.13 2.11
N SER A 304 28.85 46.03 2.59
CA SER A 304 29.08 46.71 3.87
C SER A 304 29.01 45.71 5.05
N PRO A 305 29.75 45.91 6.16
CA PRO A 305 29.70 45.01 7.31
C PRO A 305 28.29 44.86 7.90
N ALA A 306 27.48 45.91 7.86
CA ALA A 306 26.09 45.88 8.29
C ALA A 306 25.23 44.98 7.40
N PHE A 307 25.37 45.10 6.07
CA PHE A 307 24.66 44.25 5.11
C PHE A 307 25.11 42.79 5.24
N THR A 308 26.41 42.54 5.44
CA THR A 308 26.93 41.18 5.67
C THR A 308 26.35 40.57 6.95
N ARG A 309 26.30 41.31 8.06
CA ARG A 309 25.67 40.83 9.31
C ARG A 309 24.18 40.54 9.14
N PHE A 310 23.45 41.42 8.45
CA PHE A 310 22.04 41.19 8.12
C PHE A 310 21.86 39.93 7.25
N PHE A 311 22.65 39.78 6.20
CA PHE A 311 22.59 38.63 5.30
C PHE A 311 22.91 37.31 6.00
N ILE A 312 23.86 37.33 6.94
CA ILE A 312 24.18 36.18 7.79
C ILE A 312 23.00 35.86 8.73
N ALA A 313 22.42 36.86 9.41
CA ALA A 313 21.26 36.63 10.27
C ALA A 313 20.07 36.08 9.46
N PHE A 314 19.83 36.64 8.27
CA PHE A 314 18.80 36.18 7.35
C PHE A 314 19.04 34.74 6.88
N THR A 315 20.28 34.37 6.52
CA THR A 315 20.59 32.99 6.11
C THR A 315 20.53 32.00 7.28
N ALA A 316 20.89 32.41 8.51
CA ALA A 316 20.69 31.60 9.71
C ALA A 316 19.20 31.36 9.99
N PHE A 317 18.36 32.38 9.80
CA PHE A 317 16.90 32.24 9.86
C PHE A 317 16.36 31.30 8.77
N LEU A 318 16.83 31.41 7.53
CA LEU A 318 16.46 30.47 6.46
C LEU A 318 16.88 29.02 6.75
N LEU A 319 18.06 28.81 7.35
CA LEU A 319 18.48 27.49 7.81
C LEU A 319 17.53 26.95 8.87
N PHE A 320 17.14 27.78 9.84
CA PHE A 320 16.15 27.38 10.85
C PHE A 320 14.81 26.95 10.21
N LEU A 321 14.28 27.74 9.27
CA LEU A 321 13.08 27.36 8.52
C LEU A 321 13.28 26.04 7.78
N PHE A 322 14.45 25.82 7.20
CA PHE A 322 14.75 24.58 6.47
C PHE A 322 14.81 23.35 7.40
N ALA A 323 15.28 23.51 8.64
CA ALA A 323 15.17 22.46 9.67
C ALA A 323 13.70 22.14 9.98
N GLY A 324 12.85 23.16 10.12
CA GLY A 324 11.41 23.00 10.31
C GLY A 324 10.71 22.27 9.15
N PHE A 325 11.05 22.62 7.90
CA PHE A 325 10.54 21.90 6.72
C PHE A 325 11.03 20.45 6.66
N THR A 326 12.28 20.18 7.07
CA THR A 326 12.82 18.82 7.13
C THR A 326 12.07 17.98 8.17
N GLU A 327 11.77 18.55 9.34
CA GLU A 327 10.92 17.87 10.34
C GLU A 327 9.51 17.64 9.80
N HIS A 328 8.91 18.63 9.15
CA HIS A 328 7.58 18.50 8.53
C HIS A 328 7.54 17.38 7.49
N LEU A 329 8.61 17.22 6.70
CA LEU A 329 8.74 16.13 5.74
C LEU A 329 8.71 14.78 6.46
N VAL A 330 9.51 14.58 7.50
CA VAL A 330 9.50 13.34 8.29
C VAL A 330 8.13 13.09 8.90
N ARG A 331 7.49 14.13 9.46
CA ARG A 331 6.12 14.07 9.97
C ARG A 331 5.15 13.57 8.90
N SER A 332 5.18 14.16 7.71
CA SER A 332 4.27 13.78 6.62
C SER A 332 4.48 12.34 6.16
N LEU A 333 5.74 11.89 6.10
CA LEU A 333 6.07 10.51 5.76
C LEU A 333 5.50 9.54 6.78
N VAL A 334 5.50 9.87 8.07
CA VAL A 334 5.00 8.97 9.11
C VAL A 334 3.47 9.04 9.24
N LEU A 335 2.90 10.25 9.33
CA LEU A 335 1.48 10.46 9.65
C LEU A 335 0.56 10.47 8.42
N ASP A 336 1.00 11.01 7.29
CA ASP A 336 0.17 11.22 6.08
C ASP A 336 0.41 10.11 5.03
N SER A 337 0.89 8.94 5.46
CA SER A 337 1.25 7.83 4.59
C SER A 337 0.87 6.47 5.17
N GLN A 338 0.62 5.53 4.26
CA GLN A 338 0.44 4.11 4.59
C GLN A 338 1.78 3.34 4.68
N ILE A 339 2.90 4.03 4.45
CA ILE A 339 4.23 3.43 4.46
C ILE A 339 4.63 3.15 5.92
N SER A 340 5.08 1.93 6.20
CA SER A 340 5.65 1.59 7.51
C SER A 340 7.04 2.20 7.66
N PHE A 341 7.24 2.95 8.73
CA PHE A 341 8.54 3.46 9.20
C PHE A 341 8.89 2.89 10.58
N ASP A 342 8.44 1.66 10.87
CA ASP A 342 8.83 0.92 12.07
C ASP A 342 10.18 0.22 11.87
N LEU A 343 11.26 0.96 12.14
CA LEU A 343 12.62 0.44 12.03
C LEU A 343 12.98 -0.59 13.11
N SER A 344 12.14 -0.78 14.14
CA SER A 344 12.34 -1.87 15.09
C SER A 344 12.00 -3.24 14.49
N ASN A 345 11.13 -3.27 13.46
CA ASN A 345 10.77 -4.45 12.70
C ASN A 345 11.16 -4.28 11.22
N ILE A 346 12.40 -4.65 10.90
CA ILE A 346 12.99 -4.50 9.56
C ILE A 346 12.16 -5.22 8.48
N PHE A 347 11.45 -6.31 8.83
CA PHE A 347 10.60 -7.04 7.88
C PHE A 347 9.32 -6.28 7.49
N SER A 348 8.94 -5.25 8.24
CA SER A 348 7.81 -4.38 7.89
C SER A 348 8.18 -3.31 6.85
N LEU A 349 9.48 -3.13 6.56
CA LEU A 349 9.95 -2.10 5.64
C LEU A 349 9.67 -2.48 4.19
N SER A 350 9.12 -1.53 3.45
CA SER A 350 8.83 -1.68 2.03
C SER A 350 9.86 -0.92 1.19
N PHE A 351 9.87 -1.17 -0.13
CA PHE A 351 10.63 -0.34 -1.08
C PHE A 351 10.35 1.17 -0.89
N TYR A 352 9.09 1.54 -0.62
CA TYR A 352 8.70 2.93 -0.38
C TYR A 352 9.27 3.52 0.91
N SER A 353 9.47 2.69 1.95
CA SER A 353 10.13 3.09 3.20
C SER A 353 11.57 3.53 2.91
N PHE A 354 12.30 2.75 2.10
CA PHE A 354 13.66 3.10 1.66
C PHE A 354 13.69 4.38 0.83
N VAL A 355 12.78 4.54 -0.14
CA VAL A 355 12.69 5.77 -0.94
C VAL A 355 12.42 7.00 -0.06
N GLY A 356 11.52 6.90 0.92
CA GLY A 356 11.23 7.96 1.87
C GLY A 356 12.46 8.34 2.71
N MET A 357 13.22 7.36 3.21
CA MET A 357 14.44 7.61 3.97
C MET A 357 15.55 8.25 3.12
N ILE A 358 15.71 7.85 1.85
CA ILE A 358 16.62 8.52 0.90
C ILE A 358 16.22 9.98 0.71
N CYS A 359 14.92 10.27 0.64
CA CYS A 359 14.45 11.65 0.54
C CYS A 359 14.87 12.46 1.78
N VAL A 360 14.65 11.94 2.98
CA VAL A 360 15.08 12.59 4.23
C VAL A 360 16.59 12.81 4.24
N PHE A 361 17.39 11.83 3.82
CA PHE A 361 18.84 11.96 3.70
C PHE A 361 19.24 13.08 2.72
N GLY A 362 18.58 13.18 1.56
CA GLY A 362 18.77 14.27 0.59
C GLY A 362 18.51 15.66 1.20
N TRP A 363 17.47 15.78 2.02
CA TRP A 363 17.16 17.03 2.73
C TRP A 363 18.19 17.35 3.82
N LEU A 364 18.58 16.36 4.63
CA LEU A 364 19.61 16.56 5.66
C LEU A 364 20.96 16.93 5.05
N THR A 365 21.40 16.23 4.01
CA THR A 365 22.65 16.55 3.30
C THR A 365 22.62 17.96 2.71
N ALA A 366 21.51 18.36 2.08
CA ALA A 366 21.29 19.72 1.61
C ALA A 366 21.35 20.75 2.75
N PHE A 367 20.73 20.44 3.89
CA PHE A 367 20.73 21.28 5.09
C PHE A 367 22.14 21.51 5.64
N PHE A 368 22.90 20.43 5.88
CA PHE A 368 24.27 20.54 6.38
C PHE A 368 25.21 21.22 5.39
N ALA A 369 25.03 21.01 4.08
CA ALA A 369 25.83 21.65 3.06
C ALA A 369 25.61 23.17 3.04
N LEU A 370 24.35 23.63 3.13
CA LEU A 370 24.04 25.07 3.28
C LEU A 370 24.62 25.63 4.58
N GLY A 371 24.45 24.92 5.70
CA GLY A 371 25.01 25.32 7.00
C GLY A 371 26.52 25.54 6.92
N LYS A 372 27.24 24.60 6.32
CA LYS A 372 28.69 24.73 6.08
C LYS A 372 29.03 25.96 5.24
N ARG A 373 28.26 26.26 4.19
CA ARG A 373 28.50 27.42 3.33
C ARG A 373 28.31 28.74 4.07
N VAL A 374 27.25 28.85 4.87
CA VAL A 374 26.98 30.01 5.72
C VAL A 374 28.11 30.20 6.73
N ALA A 375 28.58 29.12 7.36
CA ALA A 375 29.72 29.20 8.29
C ALA A 375 31.01 29.69 7.64
N GLN A 376 31.30 29.27 6.40
CA GLN A 376 32.45 29.77 5.65
C GLN A 376 32.36 31.27 5.36
N TRP A 377 31.15 31.78 5.04
CA TRP A 377 30.94 33.21 4.83
C TRP A 377 31.10 34.00 6.13
N LEU A 378 30.57 33.51 7.24
CA LEU A 378 30.73 34.10 8.57
C LEU A 378 32.20 34.12 9.01
N ALA A 379 32.91 33.01 8.85
CA ALA A 379 34.32 32.87 9.19
C ALA A 379 35.19 33.91 8.49
N ALA A 380 34.87 34.21 7.24
CA ALA A 380 35.67 35.09 6.41
C ALA A 380 35.30 36.58 6.57
N GLU A 381 34.24 36.92 7.31
CA GLU A 381 33.91 38.30 7.72
C GLU A 381 34.45 38.61 9.12
N THR A 382 34.41 37.62 10.00
CA THR A 382 34.67 37.82 11.43
C THR A 382 35.92 37.07 11.86
N LYS A 383 37.04 37.78 11.95
CA LYS A 383 38.31 37.23 12.47
C LYS A 383 38.28 36.90 13.97
N ARG A 384 37.26 37.37 14.70
CA ARG A 384 37.14 37.21 16.16
C ARG A 384 36.13 36.11 16.51
N ALA A 385 36.61 35.15 17.30
CA ALA A 385 35.84 34.13 18.03
C ALA A 385 34.54 34.66 18.66
N SER A 386 34.61 35.85 19.26
CA SER A 386 33.49 36.46 20.00
C SER A 386 32.27 36.79 19.14
N SER A 387 32.43 37.03 17.83
CA SER A 387 31.29 37.39 16.97
C SER A 387 30.42 36.20 16.59
N ILE A 388 30.99 34.99 16.55
CA ILE A 388 30.22 33.75 16.34
C ILE A 388 29.49 33.37 17.62
N PHE A 389 30.09 33.61 18.80
CA PHE A 389 29.40 33.47 20.08
C PHE A 389 28.14 34.35 20.15
N TRP A 390 28.24 35.63 19.76
CA TRP A 390 27.07 36.51 19.68
C TRP A 390 26.02 36.03 18.67
N LEU A 391 26.45 35.45 17.54
CA LEU A 391 25.53 34.86 16.56
C LEU A 391 24.80 33.64 17.11
N LEU A 392 25.50 32.76 17.83
CA LEU A 392 24.90 31.62 18.53
C LEU A 392 23.90 32.09 19.59
N LEU A 393 24.22 33.16 20.31
CA LEU A 393 23.38 33.73 21.35
C LEU A 393 22.11 34.39 20.76
N ILE A 394 22.24 35.09 19.63
CA ILE A 394 21.10 35.60 18.85
C ILE A 394 20.25 34.45 18.33
N CYS A 395 20.85 33.41 17.75
CA CYS A 395 20.12 32.23 17.29
C CYS A 395 19.41 31.51 18.44
N PHE A 396 20.05 31.40 19.61
CA PHE A 396 19.44 30.86 20.82
C PHE A 396 18.20 31.66 21.22
N PHE A 397 18.30 32.99 21.26
CA PHE A 397 17.17 33.86 21.60
C PHE A 397 16.03 33.79 20.59
N PHE A 398 16.34 33.70 19.30
CA PHE A 398 15.34 33.47 18.25
C PHE A 398 14.69 32.10 18.38
N THR A 399 15.46 31.07 18.72
CA THR A 399 14.95 29.71 18.89
C THR A 399 14.04 29.61 20.11
N THR A 400 14.43 30.20 21.24
CA THR A 400 13.59 30.22 22.46
C THR A 400 12.33 31.05 22.26
N PHE A 401 12.42 32.21 21.59
CA PHE A 401 11.25 33.01 21.21
C PHE A 401 10.32 32.25 20.27
N PHE A 402 10.87 31.56 19.26
CA PHE A 402 10.10 30.76 18.32
C PHE A 402 9.40 29.58 19.02
N LEU A 403 10.09 28.88 19.91
CA LEU A 403 9.49 27.80 20.72
C LEU A 403 8.42 28.32 21.68
N TRP A 404 8.58 29.53 22.21
CA TRP A 404 7.56 30.19 23.02
C TRP A 404 6.32 30.53 22.19
N PHE A 405 6.50 31.03 20.96
CA PHE A 405 5.39 31.44 20.08
C PHE A 405 4.67 30.26 19.40
N PHE A 406 5.41 29.29 18.87
CA PHE A 406 4.88 28.15 18.11
C PHE A 406 4.72 26.86 18.93
N GLY A 407 5.18 26.87 20.18
CA GLY A 407 5.07 25.76 21.12
C GLY A 407 6.15 24.69 20.98
N LEU A 408 6.14 23.75 21.93
CA LEU A 408 7.12 22.65 22.04
C LEU A 408 7.10 21.66 20.87
N ARG A 409 6.14 21.77 19.95
CA ARG A 409 6.06 20.92 18.75
C ARG A 409 7.32 21.02 17.87
N TYR A 410 7.99 22.17 17.85
CA TYR A 410 9.19 22.39 17.02
C TYR A 410 10.51 22.19 17.80
N ILE A 411 10.47 21.51 18.95
CA ILE A 411 11.67 21.29 19.76
C ILE A 411 12.75 20.48 19.03
N ILE A 412 12.34 19.53 18.18
CA ILE A 412 13.26 18.65 17.45
C ILE A 412 13.96 19.40 16.32
N SER A 413 13.24 20.16 15.48
CA SER A 413 13.83 21.06 14.48
C SER A 413 14.73 22.12 15.10
N SER A 414 14.32 22.66 16.25
CA SER A 414 15.11 23.63 17.00
C SER A 414 16.42 23.03 17.51
N ALA A 415 16.38 21.80 18.02
CA ALA A 415 17.56 21.07 18.46
C ALA A 415 18.51 20.74 17.28
N LEU A 416 17.98 20.37 16.11
CA LEU A 416 18.78 20.17 14.90
C LEU A 416 19.48 21.48 14.50
N ALA A 417 18.71 22.56 14.34
CA ALA A 417 19.25 23.86 13.94
C ALA A 417 20.36 24.31 14.92
N TYR A 418 20.12 24.20 16.23
CA TYR A 418 21.12 24.56 17.24
C TYR A 418 22.35 23.65 17.22
N GLY A 419 22.17 22.33 17.19
CA GLY A 419 23.26 21.36 17.12
C GLY A 419 24.14 21.59 15.89
N THR A 420 23.54 21.99 14.77
CA THR A 420 24.29 22.27 13.56
C THR A 420 25.09 23.57 13.67
N LEU A 421 24.53 24.63 14.24
CA LEU A 421 25.25 25.87 14.52
C LEU A 421 26.44 25.65 15.47
N LEU A 422 26.27 24.78 16.48
CA LEU A 422 27.35 24.38 17.40
C LEU A 422 28.47 23.64 16.67
N VAL A 423 28.15 22.69 15.79
CA VAL A 423 29.16 21.99 14.98
C VAL A 423 29.86 22.94 14.01
N LEU A 424 29.14 23.93 13.46
CA LEU A 424 29.72 24.97 12.62
C LEU A 424 30.64 25.92 13.42
N TYR A 425 30.33 26.21 14.68
CA TYR A 425 31.24 26.91 15.59
C TYR A 425 32.53 26.12 15.80
N LEU A 426 32.43 24.81 16.11
CA LEU A 426 33.62 23.95 16.24
C LEU A 426 34.43 23.86 14.93
N HIS A 427 33.76 23.94 13.78
CA HIS A 427 34.40 23.99 12.46
C HIS A 427 35.28 25.23 12.26
N TYR A 428 34.88 26.39 12.81
CA TYR A 428 35.62 27.64 12.67
C TYR A 428 36.99 27.62 13.37
N PHE A 429 37.08 26.95 14.53
CA PHE A 429 38.32 26.96 15.34
C PHE A 429 39.34 25.90 14.96
N ASN A 430 38.98 24.86 14.22
CA ASN A 430 39.79 23.65 14.10
C ASN A 430 39.91 23.14 12.65
N ASN A 431 40.46 23.99 11.77
CA ASN A 431 40.44 23.79 10.31
C ASN A 431 41.51 22.81 9.77
N GLU A 432 41.95 21.83 10.56
CA GLU A 432 42.92 20.84 10.11
C GLU A 432 42.30 19.81 9.15
N ALA A 433 43.11 19.35 8.18
CA ALA A 433 42.70 18.37 7.18
C ALA A 433 42.39 16.99 7.79
N SER A 434 43.13 16.59 8.84
CA SER A 434 42.94 15.35 9.60
C SER A 434 41.52 15.21 10.18
N LYS A 435 40.88 16.33 10.51
CA LYS A 435 39.54 16.38 11.14
C LYS A 435 38.39 16.29 10.13
N ARG A 436 38.64 16.03 8.83
CA ARG A 436 37.58 15.92 7.80
C ARG A 436 36.63 14.74 8.06
N TYR A 437 37.17 13.55 8.34
CA TYR A 437 36.37 12.35 8.60
C TYR A 437 35.55 12.48 9.90
N MET A 438 36.16 13.03 10.95
CA MET A 438 35.48 13.33 12.21
C MET A 438 34.25 14.25 12.01
N ARG A 439 34.36 15.27 11.14
CA ARG A 439 33.24 16.16 10.81
C ARG A 439 32.10 15.45 10.09
N GLY A 440 32.43 14.58 9.13
CA GLY A 440 31.43 13.74 8.44
C GLY A 440 30.68 12.83 9.43
N PHE A 441 31.42 12.20 10.34
CA PHE A 441 30.86 11.37 11.40
C PHE A 441 29.93 12.17 12.33
N ILE A 442 30.30 13.38 12.75
CA ILE A 442 29.44 14.24 13.57
C ILE A 442 28.13 14.59 12.84
N TYR A 443 28.18 14.94 11.55
CA TYR A 443 26.96 15.21 10.77
C TYR A 443 26.07 13.98 10.65
N LEU A 444 26.67 12.80 10.48
CA LEU A 444 25.96 11.54 10.44
C LEU A 444 25.30 11.20 11.79
N VAL A 445 26.00 11.40 12.91
CA VAL A 445 25.43 11.21 14.26
C VAL A 445 24.30 12.19 14.53
N LEU A 446 24.45 13.48 14.18
CA LEU A 446 23.38 14.47 14.33
C LEU A 446 22.16 14.14 13.46
N SER A 447 22.39 13.73 12.21
CA SER A 447 21.32 13.28 11.30
C SER A 447 20.56 12.09 11.88
N THR A 448 21.31 11.13 12.44
CA THR A 448 20.75 9.92 13.04
C THR A 448 19.93 10.26 14.28
N LEU A 449 20.45 11.09 15.19
CA LEU A 449 19.73 11.54 16.39
C LEU A 449 18.45 12.27 16.01
N PHE A 450 18.51 13.20 15.05
CA PHE A 450 17.36 13.95 14.58
C PHE A 450 16.29 13.05 13.98
N LEU A 451 16.66 12.19 13.03
CA LEU A 451 15.71 11.32 12.35
C LEU A 451 15.12 10.29 13.32
N SER A 452 15.93 9.71 14.21
CA SER A 452 15.43 8.77 15.24
C SER A 452 14.45 9.45 16.20
N ALA A 453 14.75 10.66 16.66
CA ALA A 453 13.84 11.43 17.52
C ALA A 453 12.51 11.73 16.82
N CYS A 454 12.56 12.17 15.55
CA CYS A 454 11.35 12.39 14.75
C CYS A 454 10.54 11.11 14.55
N LEU A 455 11.18 10.01 14.14
CA LEU A 455 10.50 8.74 13.91
C LEU A 455 9.83 8.23 15.19
N ILE A 456 10.52 8.29 16.33
CA ILE A 456 9.95 7.85 17.61
C ILE A 456 8.74 8.71 17.98
N TYR A 457 8.90 10.04 17.92
CA TYR A 457 7.83 10.98 18.27
C TYR A 457 6.59 10.79 17.37
N TYR A 458 6.77 10.77 16.05
CA TYR A 458 5.67 10.67 15.11
C TYR A 458 5.07 9.26 15.04
N ASN A 459 5.85 8.19 15.22
CA ASN A 459 5.29 6.84 15.35
C ASN A 459 4.46 6.70 16.63
N GLN A 460 4.90 7.28 17.76
CA GLN A 460 4.09 7.31 18.98
C GLN A 460 2.79 8.09 18.79
N GLN A 461 2.83 9.20 18.04
CA GLN A 461 1.61 9.93 17.68
C GLN A 461 0.68 9.08 16.81
N LYS A 462 1.19 8.45 15.74
CA LYS A 462 0.45 7.53 14.87
C LYS A 462 -0.19 6.39 15.65
N GLN A 463 0.54 5.82 16.62
CA GLN A 463 0.05 4.77 17.51
C GLN A 463 -1.11 5.28 18.39
N VAL A 464 -0.99 6.46 19.00
CA VAL A 464 -2.08 7.03 19.81
C VAL A 464 -3.33 7.28 18.96
N ASP A 465 -3.16 7.79 17.74
CA ASP A 465 -4.29 8.01 16.83
C ASP A 465 -4.93 6.69 16.40
N ALA A 466 -4.13 5.65 16.16
CA ALA A 466 -4.62 4.29 15.91
C ALA A 466 -5.38 3.72 17.12
N GLN A 467 -4.87 3.91 18.34
CA GLN A 467 -5.56 3.50 19.58
C GLN A 467 -6.89 4.23 19.77
N ARG A 468 -6.95 5.55 19.49
CA ARG A 468 -8.19 6.33 19.54
C ARG A 468 -9.20 5.82 18.54
N LEU A 469 -8.77 5.56 17.30
CA LEU A 469 -9.60 5.01 16.25
C LEU A 469 -10.12 3.63 16.64
N LEU A 470 -9.26 2.75 17.18
CA LEU A 470 -9.64 1.43 17.66
C LEU A 470 -10.63 1.52 18.82
N ALA A 471 -10.38 2.35 19.82
CA ALA A 471 -11.29 2.54 20.95
C ALA A 471 -12.66 3.06 20.50
N THR A 472 -12.69 3.98 19.54
CA THR A 472 -13.94 4.52 18.96
C THR A 472 -14.68 3.44 18.15
N ARG A 473 -13.94 2.59 17.42
CA ARG A 473 -14.52 1.43 16.71
C ARG A 473 -15.07 0.40 17.68
N LEU A 474 -14.35 0.05 18.75
CA LEU A 474 -14.83 -0.89 19.79
C LEU A 474 -16.01 -0.32 20.58
N ALA A 475 -16.10 1.00 20.70
CA ALA A 475 -17.24 1.71 21.29
C ALA A 475 -18.49 1.63 20.42
N THR A 476 -18.31 1.57 19.10
CA THR A 476 -19.39 1.25 18.19
C THR A 476 -19.53 -0.26 18.24
N GLU A 477 -20.57 -0.79 18.89
CA GLU A 477 -20.93 -2.23 18.86
C GLU A 477 -21.19 -2.79 17.44
N ARG A 478 -20.86 -2.03 16.39
CA ARG A 478 -21.08 -2.27 14.97
C ARG A 478 -19.86 -2.90 14.33
N ASP A 479 -20.12 -3.90 13.51
CA ASP A 479 -19.16 -4.55 12.64
C ASP A 479 -19.22 -3.96 11.23
N ALA A 480 -18.35 -2.98 10.96
CA ALA A 480 -18.27 -2.32 9.67
C ALA A 480 -17.96 -3.28 8.51
N ILE A 481 -17.23 -4.38 8.76
CA ILE A 481 -16.91 -5.37 7.72
C ILE A 481 -18.16 -6.17 7.37
N ALA A 482 -18.91 -6.64 8.38
CA ALA A 482 -20.18 -7.33 8.13
C ALA A 482 -21.18 -6.44 7.39
N GLU A 483 -21.29 -5.16 7.80
CA GLU A 483 -22.14 -4.17 7.13
C GLU A 483 -21.75 -3.93 5.66
N TYR A 484 -20.45 -3.91 5.38
CA TYR A 484 -19.94 -3.79 4.02
C TYR A 484 -20.27 -5.03 3.18
N LEU A 485 -19.91 -6.22 3.68
CA LEU A 485 -20.13 -7.50 2.99
C LEU A 485 -21.61 -7.79 2.74
N PHE A 486 -22.49 -7.37 3.65
CA PHE A 486 -23.93 -7.58 3.49
C PHE A 486 -24.51 -6.87 2.26
N ASN A 487 -23.93 -5.76 1.79
CA ASN A 487 -24.43 -5.06 0.59
C ASN A 487 -24.30 -5.93 -0.67
N ASP A 488 -23.21 -6.69 -0.78
CA ASP A 488 -23.01 -7.60 -1.91
C ASP A 488 -23.86 -8.85 -1.76
N LEU A 489 -24.04 -9.36 -0.54
CA LEU A 489 -24.94 -10.47 -0.25
C LEU A 489 -26.39 -10.13 -0.56
N TYR A 490 -26.84 -8.93 -0.22
CA TYR A 490 -28.19 -8.46 -0.50
C TYR A 490 -28.56 -8.65 -1.99
N LYS A 491 -27.65 -8.26 -2.89
CA LYS A 491 -27.83 -8.44 -4.34
C LYS A 491 -27.83 -9.92 -4.73
N LYS A 492 -26.85 -10.68 -4.26
CA LYS A 492 -26.72 -12.12 -4.57
C LYS A 492 -27.91 -12.95 -4.08
N ILE A 493 -28.48 -12.61 -2.93
CA ILE A 493 -29.66 -13.26 -2.35
C ILE A 493 -30.91 -12.93 -3.18
N ARG A 494 -31.09 -11.65 -3.56
CA ARG A 494 -32.22 -11.21 -4.40
C ARG A 494 -32.24 -11.91 -5.76
N ASP A 495 -31.07 -12.18 -6.34
CA ASP A 495 -30.92 -12.80 -7.65
C ASP A 495 -30.87 -14.33 -7.64
N ASP A 496 -30.91 -14.97 -6.46
CA ASP A 496 -30.80 -16.41 -6.32
C ASP A 496 -32.03 -17.17 -6.87
N GLN A 497 -31.78 -18.04 -7.86
CA GLN A 497 -32.82 -18.80 -8.54
C GLN A 497 -33.48 -19.85 -7.64
N TYR A 498 -32.75 -20.43 -6.69
CA TYR A 498 -33.30 -21.39 -5.74
C TYR A 498 -34.22 -20.69 -4.74
N ILE A 499 -33.85 -19.50 -4.26
CA ILE A 499 -34.71 -18.69 -3.38
C ILE A 499 -35.98 -18.26 -4.13
N LYS A 500 -35.88 -17.85 -5.40
CA LYS A 500 -37.06 -17.58 -6.23
C LYS A 500 -37.95 -18.82 -6.38
N SER A 501 -37.35 -19.99 -6.60
CA SER A 501 -38.07 -21.26 -6.71
C SER A 501 -38.75 -21.69 -5.41
N TYR A 502 -38.20 -21.33 -4.25
CA TYR A 502 -38.79 -21.61 -2.94
C TYR A 502 -40.18 -20.96 -2.76
N TYR A 503 -40.37 -19.75 -3.30
CA TYR A 503 -41.68 -19.08 -3.28
C TYR A 503 -42.67 -19.67 -4.29
N LEU A 504 -42.17 -20.22 -5.40
CA LEU A 504 -43.02 -20.77 -6.47
C LEU A 504 -43.43 -22.24 -6.24
N ASN A 505 -42.64 -23.01 -5.51
CA ASN A 505 -42.87 -24.45 -5.34
C ASN A 505 -43.29 -24.81 -3.91
N PRO A 506 -44.50 -25.35 -3.68
CA PRO A 506 -45.01 -25.66 -2.33
C PRO A 506 -44.21 -26.74 -1.59
N VAL A 507 -43.45 -27.59 -2.29
CA VAL A 507 -42.75 -28.75 -1.71
C VAL A 507 -41.44 -28.36 -0.99
N ILE A 508 -40.83 -27.23 -1.36
CA ILE A 508 -39.54 -26.82 -0.76
C ILE A 508 -39.79 -26.30 0.66
N SER A 509 -39.19 -26.98 1.65
CA SER A 509 -39.31 -26.63 3.06
C SER A 509 -38.40 -25.45 3.46
N SER A 510 -38.81 -24.70 4.47
CA SER A 510 -38.03 -23.59 5.05
C SER A 510 -36.67 -24.03 5.59
N LYS A 511 -36.52 -25.28 6.03
CA LYS A 511 -35.23 -25.85 6.48
C LYS A 511 -34.17 -25.84 5.38
N PHE A 512 -34.53 -26.19 4.15
CA PHE A 512 -33.56 -26.18 3.03
C PHE A 512 -33.18 -24.76 2.62
N LEU A 513 -34.13 -23.81 2.68
CA LEU A 513 -33.84 -22.39 2.48
C LEU A 513 -32.84 -21.88 3.51
N GLN A 514 -33.10 -22.12 4.81
CA GLN A 514 -32.21 -21.71 5.90
C GLN A 514 -30.81 -22.31 5.73
N LYS A 515 -30.71 -23.61 5.40
CA LYS A 515 -29.43 -24.29 5.16
C LYS A 515 -28.65 -23.64 4.00
N ARG A 516 -29.30 -23.46 2.84
CA ARG A 516 -28.67 -22.81 1.67
C ARG A 516 -28.17 -21.43 2.02
N VAL A 517 -29.00 -20.62 2.68
CA VAL A 517 -28.65 -19.25 3.02
C VAL A 517 -27.46 -19.20 3.98
N LYS A 518 -27.47 -20.03 5.02
CA LYS A 518 -26.39 -20.08 6.01
C LYS A 518 -25.07 -20.54 5.40
N GLU A 519 -25.08 -21.61 4.60
CA GLU A 519 -23.86 -22.19 4.03
C GLU A 519 -23.29 -21.37 2.87
N LEU A 520 -24.14 -20.78 2.02
CA LEU A 520 -23.69 -20.06 0.83
C LEU A 520 -23.37 -18.58 1.10
N TYR A 521 -24.16 -17.91 1.95
CA TYR A 521 -24.06 -16.45 2.13
C TYR A 521 -23.45 -16.03 3.47
N PHE A 522 -23.64 -16.81 4.54
CA PHE A 522 -23.08 -16.52 5.86
C PHE A 522 -21.89 -17.43 6.20
N SER A 523 -21.01 -17.62 5.22
CA SER A 523 -19.73 -18.33 5.34
C SER A 523 -18.55 -17.34 5.44
N GLY A 524 -17.33 -17.87 5.63
CA GLY A 524 -16.11 -17.05 5.72
C GLY A 524 -16.16 -16.07 6.89
N TYR A 525 -16.01 -14.76 6.65
CA TYR A 525 -16.04 -13.75 7.71
C TYR A 525 -17.37 -13.72 8.49
N LEU A 526 -18.49 -14.00 7.83
CA LEU A 526 -19.83 -13.89 8.43
C LEU A 526 -20.25 -15.14 9.23
N SER A 527 -19.44 -16.21 9.25
CA SER A 527 -19.75 -17.41 10.05
C SER A 527 -19.73 -17.16 11.56
N LYS A 528 -19.20 -16.02 12.00
CA LYS A 528 -19.25 -15.56 13.38
C LYS A 528 -20.64 -15.10 13.84
N TYR A 529 -21.60 -14.98 12.92
CA TYR A 529 -22.97 -14.64 13.24
C TYR A 529 -23.85 -15.90 13.33
N ASP A 530 -24.75 -15.90 14.30
CA ASP A 530 -25.93 -16.76 14.28
C ASP A 530 -27.02 -16.04 13.50
N VAL A 531 -27.55 -16.72 12.49
CA VAL A 531 -28.47 -16.15 11.49
C VAL A 531 -29.78 -16.89 11.55
N LEU A 532 -30.86 -16.14 11.76
CA LEU A 532 -32.23 -16.58 11.62
C LEU A 532 -32.80 -15.98 10.34
N VAL A 533 -33.42 -16.84 9.52
CA VAL A 533 -34.03 -16.44 8.25
C VAL A 533 -35.51 -16.82 8.29
N SER A 534 -36.34 -15.79 8.17
CA SER A 534 -37.80 -15.87 8.21
C SER A 534 -38.36 -15.45 6.86
N SER A 535 -39.35 -16.17 6.33
CA SER A 535 -39.94 -15.93 5.02
C SER A 535 -41.37 -15.45 5.14
N TYR A 536 -41.72 -14.46 4.34
CA TYR A 536 -43.03 -13.80 4.33
C TYR A 536 -43.60 -13.70 2.92
N THR A 537 -44.93 -13.71 2.82
CA THR A 537 -45.66 -13.32 1.59
C THR A 537 -45.48 -11.83 1.30
N PRO A 538 -45.84 -11.35 0.09
CA PRO A 538 -45.82 -9.92 -0.21
C PRO A 538 -46.62 -9.06 0.79
N ASP A 539 -47.69 -9.62 1.36
CA ASP A 539 -48.55 -8.97 2.38
C ASP A 539 -47.98 -9.04 3.81
N GLY A 540 -46.79 -9.61 4.00
CA GLY A 540 -46.11 -9.68 5.30
C GLY A 540 -46.59 -10.79 6.25
N ILE A 541 -47.28 -11.80 5.72
CA ILE A 541 -47.75 -12.98 6.46
C ILE A 541 -46.64 -14.05 6.44
N PRO A 542 -46.35 -14.74 7.56
CA PRO A 542 -45.37 -15.83 7.58
C PRO A 542 -45.66 -16.88 6.48
N PHE A 543 -44.64 -17.25 5.72
CA PHE A 543 -44.73 -18.15 4.58
C PHE A 543 -43.96 -19.43 4.88
N LYS A 544 -44.66 -20.57 4.96
CA LYS A 544 -44.12 -21.92 5.24
C LYS A 544 -43.28 -22.02 6.52
N ILE A 545 -43.60 -21.19 7.51
CA ILE A 545 -43.02 -21.21 8.86
C ILE A 545 -44.17 -21.07 9.84
N ASP A 546 -44.30 -22.03 10.76
CA ASP A 546 -45.33 -22.01 11.79
C ASP A 546 -44.88 -21.14 12.97
N TYR A 547 -45.82 -20.38 13.55
CA TYR A 547 -45.65 -19.59 14.80
C TYR A 547 -44.71 -18.37 14.74
N GLU A 548 -44.48 -17.79 13.56
CA GLU A 548 -43.75 -16.52 13.43
C GLU A 548 -44.66 -15.29 13.57
N LYS A 549 -44.13 -14.19 14.10
CA LYS A 549 -44.85 -12.92 14.16
C LYS A 549 -44.95 -12.31 12.76
N PRO A 550 -46.05 -11.58 12.43
CA PRO A 550 -46.16 -10.86 11.16
C PRO A 550 -45.00 -9.90 10.93
N LEU A 551 -44.65 -9.66 9.66
CA LEU A 551 -43.53 -8.77 9.31
C LEU A 551 -43.67 -7.36 9.93
N ALA A 552 -44.91 -6.86 10.04
CA ALA A 552 -45.24 -5.59 10.67
C ALA A 552 -44.75 -5.47 12.12
N PHE A 553 -44.65 -6.56 12.88
CA PHE A 553 -44.08 -6.56 14.23
C PHE A 553 -42.60 -6.16 14.21
N TYR A 554 -41.83 -6.73 13.27
CA TYR A 554 -40.40 -6.45 13.13
C TYR A 554 -40.15 -5.06 12.55
N GLN A 555 -40.99 -4.61 11.62
CA GLN A 555 -40.93 -3.22 11.11
C GLN A 555 -41.09 -2.20 12.25
N ASN A 556 -42.01 -2.43 13.19
CA ASN A 556 -42.15 -1.58 14.38
C ASN A 556 -40.89 -1.58 15.27
N ILE A 557 -40.18 -2.71 15.40
CA ILE A 557 -38.90 -2.77 16.12
C ILE A 557 -37.84 -1.92 15.43
N LEU A 558 -37.78 -2.02 14.09
CA LEU A 558 -36.83 -1.26 13.29
C LEU A 558 -37.07 0.26 13.41
N GLU A 559 -38.32 0.69 13.36
CA GLU A 559 -38.71 2.10 13.45
C GLU A 559 -38.44 2.72 14.82
N ARG A 560 -38.57 1.94 15.91
CA ARG A 560 -38.50 2.46 17.28
C ARG A 560 -37.13 2.33 17.93
N GLY A 561 -36.27 1.43 17.45
CA GLY A 561 -35.07 1.04 18.20
C GLY A 561 -33.86 0.62 17.36
N ALA A 562 -33.93 0.70 16.03
CA ALA A 562 -32.80 0.33 15.18
C ALA A 562 -32.22 1.53 14.42
N THR A 563 -30.91 1.54 14.23
CA THR A 563 -30.24 2.58 13.43
C THR A 563 -30.02 2.08 12.00
N PRO A 564 -30.51 2.80 10.97
CA PRO A 564 -30.30 2.38 9.60
C PRO A 564 -28.83 2.53 9.21
N VAL A 565 -28.28 1.50 8.57
CA VAL A 565 -26.94 1.52 7.96
C VAL A 565 -27.03 2.21 6.59
N ARG A 566 -25.91 2.72 6.07
CA ARG A 566 -25.70 3.57 4.87
C ARG A 566 -26.69 3.41 3.68
N ASN A 567 -27.25 2.21 3.45
CA ASN A 567 -28.19 1.90 2.36
C ASN A 567 -29.66 1.65 2.79
N LYS A 568 -30.02 1.88 4.06
CA LYS A 568 -31.35 1.64 4.66
C LYS A 568 -31.92 0.22 4.52
N THR A 569 -31.15 -0.73 3.97
CA THR A 569 -31.55 -2.14 3.83
C THR A 569 -31.15 -3.00 5.03
N LEU A 570 -30.14 -2.55 5.77
CA LEU A 570 -29.61 -3.18 6.97
C LEU A 570 -29.80 -2.23 8.15
N TYR A 571 -30.22 -2.78 9.28
CA TYR A 571 -30.48 -2.04 10.51
C TYR A 571 -29.69 -2.65 11.64
N PHE A 572 -29.02 -1.80 12.41
CA PHE A 572 -28.29 -2.20 13.61
C PHE A 572 -29.23 -2.24 14.82
N LEU A 573 -29.22 -3.35 15.55
CA LEU A 573 -30.04 -3.58 16.74
C LEU A 573 -29.23 -3.27 18.00
N HIS A 574 -29.65 -2.25 18.75
CA HIS A 574 -29.08 -1.93 20.06
C HIS A 574 -29.46 -3.00 21.09
N THR A 575 -28.63 -4.03 21.24
CA THR A 575 -28.88 -5.13 22.17
C THR A 575 -28.08 -4.93 23.45
N TYR A 576 -28.72 -5.06 24.62
CA TYR A 576 -28.10 -4.90 25.95
C TYR A 576 -26.92 -5.85 26.26
N ARG A 577 -26.59 -6.76 25.34
CA ARG A 577 -25.53 -7.75 25.47
C ARG A 577 -24.22 -7.33 24.80
N GLY A 578 -24.09 -6.11 24.27
CA GLY A 578 -22.82 -5.60 23.74
C GLY A 578 -22.22 -6.35 22.54
N LEU A 579 -23.00 -7.23 21.90
CA LEU A 579 -22.63 -7.98 20.70
C LEU A 579 -23.43 -7.41 19.52
N PRO A 580 -22.79 -7.15 18.35
CA PRO A 580 -23.48 -6.63 17.19
C PRO A 580 -24.66 -7.53 16.80
N GLY A 581 -25.83 -6.93 16.73
CA GLY A 581 -27.04 -7.52 16.20
C GLY A 581 -27.52 -6.72 15.00
N TYR A 582 -28.00 -7.41 13.99
CA TYR A 582 -28.46 -6.82 12.75
C TYR A 582 -29.79 -7.42 12.31
N MET A 583 -30.57 -6.61 11.59
CA MET A 583 -31.79 -7.03 10.94
C MET A 583 -31.88 -6.43 9.54
N ALA A 584 -32.31 -7.23 8.56
CA ALA A 584 -32.47 -6.79 7.18
C ALA A 584 -33.67 -7.47 6.53
N THR A 585 -34.32 -6.76 5.61
CA THR A 585 -35.42 -7.32 4.81
C THR A 585 -35.02 -7.30 3.34
N VAL A 586 -35.12 -8.44 2.66
CA VAL A 586 -34.78 -8.61 1.25
C VAL A 586 -36.04 -9.01 0.47
N PRO A 587 -36.55 -8.14 -0.43
CA PRO A 587 -37.65 -8.50 -1.31
C PRO A 587 -37.14 -9.45 -2.40
N ILE A 588 -37.89 -10.52 -2.66
CA ILE A 588 -37.60 -11.50 -3.71
C ILE A 588 -38.57 -11.25 -4.86
N GLU A 589 -38.01 -10.96 -6.03
CA GLU A 589 -38.76 -10.56 -7.21
C GLU A 589 -38.39 -11.42 -8.41
N LYS A 590 -39.38 -11.65 -9.28
CA LYS A 590 -39.21 -12.31 -10.57
C LYS A 590 -40.06 -11.58 -11.61
N ASP A 591 -39.45 -11.21 -12.73
CA ASP A 591 -40.11 -10.57 -13.87
C ASP A 591 -40.93 -9.33 -13.49
N GLY A 592 -40.45 -8.55 -12.51
CA GLY A 592 -41.11 -7.33 -12.02
C GLY A 592 -42.17 -7.53 -10.94
N TYR A 593 -42.48 -8.78 -10.57
CA TYR A 593 -43.43 -9.10 -9.50
C TYR A 593 -42.71 -9.53 -8.21
N VAL A 594 -43.15 -9.01 -7.06
CA VAL A 594 -42.66 -9.43 -5.74
C VAL A 594 -43.29 -10.76 -5.37
N LEU A 595 -42.47 -11.80 -5.27
CA LEU A 595 -42.90 -13.15 -4.86
C LEU A 595 -43.05 -13.27 -3.33
N GLY A 596 -42.26 -12.50 -2.57
CA GLY A 596 -42.28 -12.47 -1.12
C GLY A 596 -41.08 -11.74 -0.55
N GLN A 597 -40.89 -11.82 0.77
CA GLN A 597 -39.82 -11.13 1.49
C GLN A 597 -39.10 -12.07 2.45
N LEU A 598 -37.77 -11.94 2.54
CA LEU A 598 -36.95 -12.62 3.53
C LEU A 598 -36.49 -11.63 4.60
N LEU A 599 -36.78 -11.93 5.85
CA LEU A 599 -36.26 -11.23 7.01
C LEU A 599 -35.05 -11.98 7.56
N PHE A 600 -33.94 -11.28 7.66
CA PHE A 600 -32.71 -11.76 8.26
C PHE A 600 -32.55 -11.12 9.63
N GLN A 601 -32.30 -11.94 10.64
CA GLN A 601 -31.86 -11.48 11.96
C GLN A 601 -30.55 -12.19 12.24
N PHE A 602 -29.48 -11.43 12.47
CA PHE A 602 -28.19 -12.04 12.74
C PHE A 602 -27.44 -11.34 13.86
N GLN A 603 -26.94 -12.12 14.80
CA GLN A 603 -26.24 -11.64 15.99
C GLN A 603 -24.89 -12.34 16.12
N GLN A 604 -23.86 -11.61 16.52
CA GLN A 604 -22.54 -12.20 16.72
C GLN A 604 -22.57 -13.25 17.85
N LYS A 605 -21.91 -14.38 17.63
CA LYS A 605 -21.73 -15.45 18.63
C LYS A 605 -20.89 -14.97 19.80
N ALA A 606 -21.27 -15.33 21.02
CA ALA A 606 -20.57 -14.93 22.25
C ALA A 606 -19.17 -15.55 22.41
N PHE A 607 -18.95 -16.74 21.86
CA PHE A 607 -17.66 -17.45 21.86
C PHE A 607 -17.26 -17.76 20.42
N TYR A 608 -16.76 -16.74 19.72
CA TYR A 608 -16.11 -16.94 18.42
C TYR A 608 -14.64 -16.59 18.61
N GLU A 609 -13.78 -17.61 18.68
CA GLU A 609 -12.35 -17.38 18.50
C GLU A 609 -12.15 -16.88 17.08
N GLU A 610 -11.76 -15.61 16.93
CA GLU A 610 -11.28 -15.09 15.65
C GLU A 610 -10.02 -15.87 15.29
N SER A 611 -10.20 -17.00 14.62
CA SER A 611 -9.12 -17.77 14.02
C SER A 611 -8.31 -16.86 13.11
N VAL A 612 -7.05 -17.18 12.87
CA VAL A 612 -6.12 -16.45 11.98
C VAL A 612 -6.59 -16.44 10.51
N TYR A 613 -7.59 -17.24 10.17
CA TYR A 613 -8.10 -17.49 8.82
C TYR A 613 -8.79 -16.33 8.05
N PRO A 614 -9.37 -15.26 8.65
CA PRO A 614 -10.09 -14.22 7.95
C PRO A 614 -9.21 -13.47 6.94
N GLU A 615 -7.95 -13.18 7.26
CA GLU A 615 -7.11 -12.34 6.40
C GLU A 615 -6.90 -12.96 5.01
N LEU A 616 -6.68 -14.29 4.93
CA LEU A 616 -6.51 -15.00 3.66
C LEU A 616 -7.76 -14.96 2.77
N LEU A 617 -8.93 -14.77 3.38
CA LEU A 617 -10.24 -14.76 2.71
C LEU A 617 -10.80 -13.34 2.54
N LEU A 618 -10.08 -12.32 2.99
CA LEU A 618 -10.46 -10.92 2.83
C LEU A 618 -9.67 -10.29 1.69
N THR A 619 -10.36 -9.48 0.89
CA THR A 619 -9.75 -8.63 -0.13
C THR A 619 -8.82 -7.60 0.54
N SER A 620 -7.73 -7.22 -0.10
CA SER A 620 -6.73 -6.26 0.43
C SER A 620 -7.34 -5.01 1.08
N ASN A 621 -8.40 -4.46 0.49
CA ASN A 621 -9.07 -3.25 0.98
C ASN A 621 -9.73 -3.42 2.37
N ILE A 622 -9.99 -4.66 2.80
CA ILE A 622 -10.61 -4.99 4.08
C ILE A 622 -9.54 -5.39 5.13
N GLN A 623 -8.36 -5.84 4.71
CA GLN A 623 -7.28 -6.24 5.63
C GLN A 623 -6.76 -5.07 6.48
N HIS A 624 -6.79 -3.83 5.97
CA HIS A 624 -6.46 -2.62 6.74
C HIS A 624 -7.35 -2.40 7.99
N PHE A 625 -8.46 -3.12 8.12
CA PHE A 625 -9.29 -3.08 9.33
C PHE A 625 -8.81 -4.00 10.46
N ASN A 626 -7.90 -4.96 10.17
CA ASN A 626 -7.50 -6.04 11.08
C ASN A 626 -6.12 -5.90 11.75
N GLU A 627 -5.45 -4.75 11.66
CA GLU A 627 -4.20 -4.45 12.43
C GLU A 627 -4.40 -4.42 13.97
N GLN A 628 -5.52 -4.95 14.48
CA GLN A 628 -5.90 -5.03 15.88
C GLN A 628 -5.08 -6.06 16.68
N ASN A 629 -4.31 -6.94 16.03
CA ASN A 629 -3.58 -8.03 16.70
C ASN A 629 -2.43 -7.57 17.61
N ASN A 630 -1.97 -6.33 17.49
CA ASN A 630 -0.89 -5.78 18.32
C ASN A 630 -1.38 -5.07 19.60
N TYR A 631 -2.70 -4.90 19.75
CA TYR A 631 -3.29 -4.20 20.89
C TYR A 631 -4.05 -5.17 21.78
N SER A 632 -3.90 -5.00 23.10
CA SER A 632 -4.86 -5.58 24.03
C SER A 632 -5.99 -4.58 24.25
N TYR A 633 -7.22 -5.04 24.41
CA TYR A 633 -8.31 -4.15 24.80
C TYR A 633 -9.26 -4.81 25.80
N ALA A 634 -9.99 -3.97 26.52
CA ALA A 634 -11.11 -4.37 27.35
C ALA A 634 -12.25 -3.37 27.25
N ILE A 635 -13.47 -3.88 27.32
CA ILE A 635 -14.70 -3.09 27.39
C ILE A 635 -15.28 -3.31 28.78
N PHE A 636 -15.62 -2.21 29.43
CA PHE A 636 -16.25 -2.20 30.75
C PHE A 636 -17.65 -1.63 30.64
N ASN A 637 -18.60 -2.27 31.31
CA ASN A 637 -19.98 -1.81 31.46
C ASN A 637 -20.32 -1.71 32.95
N LYS A 638 -20.80 -0.55 33.42
CA LYS A 638 -21.05 -0.24 34.83
C LYS A 638 -19.88 -0.59 35.74
N ASN A 639 -18.66 -0.27 35.29
CA ASN A 639 -17.38 -0.61 35.92
C ASN A 639 -17.04 -2.11 36.02
N SER A 640 -17.87 -3.02 35.51
CA SER A 640 -17.55 -4.45 35.42
C SER A 640 -16.94 -4.79 34.05
N LEU A 641 -15.95 -5.69 34.04
CA LEU A 641 -15.34 -6.16 32.80
C LEU A 641 -16.39 -6.93 31.98
N PHE A 642 -16.71 -6.39 30.80
CA PHE A 642 -17.67 -7.01 29.89
C PHE A 642 -16.97 -7.96 28.91
N THR A 643 -15.90 -7.50 28.26
CA THR A 643 -15.07 -8.34 27.38
C THR A 643 -13.62 -7.86 27.37
N GLN A 644 -12.68 -8.76 27.05
CA GLN A 644 -11.26 -8.44 26.88
C GLN A 644 -10.65 -9.26 25.74
N LYS A 645 -9.59 -8.73 25.13
CA LYS A 645 -8.76 -9.40 24.11
C LYS A 645 -7.30 -9.00 24.29
N GLY A 646 -6.38 -9.91 23.95
CA GLY A 646 -4.94 -9.67 23.93
C GLY A 646 -4.21 -10.17 25.18
N ASN A 647 -2.94 -9.79 25.30
CA ASN A 647 -2.00 -10.33 26.29
C ASN A 647 -2.05 -9.63 27.65
N TYR A 648 -2.68 -8.44 27.73
CA TYR A 648 -2.78 -7.71 28.98
C TYR A 648 -3.94 -8.24 29.85
N PRO A 649 -3.69 -8.67 31.10
CA PRO A 649 -4.74 -9.12 32.00
C PRO A 649 -5.50 -7.92 32.61
N TYR A 650 -6.74 -7.70 32.19
CA TYR A 650 -7.56 -6.61 32.72
C TYR A 650 -8.21 -7.01 34.05
N PRO A 651 -8.30 -6.07 35.02
CA PRO A 651 -9.03 -6.31 36.26
C PRO A 651 -10.53 -6.48 35.98
N SER A 652 -11.23 -7.22 36.83
CA SER A 652 -12.69 -7.39 36.76
C SER A 652 -13.47 -6.11 37.04
N VAL A 653 -12.84 -5.14 37.72
CA VAL A 653 -13.43 -3.82 38.04
C VAL A 653 -12.56 -2.69 37.49
N ALA A 654 -13.21 -1.74 36.80
CA ALA A 654 -12.61 -0.58 36.16
C ALA A 654 -12.15 0.50 37.16
N LEU A 655 -11.09 0.25 37.91
CA LEU A 655 -10.43 1.26 38.76
C LEU A 655 -9.41 2.06 37.93
N TYR A 656 -9.91 2.93 37.06
CA TYR A 656 -9.08 3.80 36.21
C TYR A 656 -9.19 5.26 36.65
N PRO A 657 -8.09 5.87 37.17
CA PRO A 657 -8.14 7.16 37.85
C PRO A 657 -8.05 8.46 37.00
N PRO A 658 -7.79 8.49 35.67
CA PRO A 658 -7.56 9.77 35.02
C PRO A 658 -8.85 10.48 34.60
N LYS A 659 -8.84 11.82 34.70
CA LYS A 659 -9.88 12.69 34.12
C LYS A 659 -9.76 12.66 32.58
N PRO A 660 -10.87 12.51 31.84
CA PRO A 660 -10.84 12.57 30.39
C PRO A 660 -10.50 13.97 29.86
N ASP A 661 -9.88 14.01 28.68
CA ASP A 661 -9.75 15.21 27.85
C ASP A 661 -11.11 15.62 27.26
N SER A 662 -11.15 16.74 26.51
CA SER A 662 -12.37 17.25 25.88
C SER A 662 -13.01 16.28 24.87
N ALA A 663 -12.25 15.30 24.38
CA ALA A 663 -12.70 14.26 23.47
C ALA A 663 -13.09 12.95 24.19
N GLY A 664 -13.08 12.92 25.53
CA GLY A 664 -13.45 11.75 26.31
C GLY A 664 -12.32 10.72 26.46
N PHE A 665 -11.07 11.06 26.15
CA PHE A 665 -9.94 10.15 26.24
C PHE A 665 -9.04 10.44 27.44
N ALA A 666 -8.43 9.40 28.01
CA ALA A 666 -7.40 9.56 29.02
C ALA A 666 -6.28 8.56 28.84
N LYS A 667 -5.04 8.97 29.11
CA LYS A 667 -3.85 8.12 28.97
C LYS A 667 -3.17 7.94 30.32
N PHE A 668 -2.75 6.72 30.63
CA PHE A 668 -1.96 6.42 31.83
C PHE A 668 -1.05 5.21 31.59
N ASN A 669 -0.01 5.06 32.42
CA ASN A 669 0.90 3.91 32.35
C ASN A 669 0.72 3.04 33.60
N ARG A 670 0.67 1.71 33.42
CA ARG A 670 0.58 0.74 34.52
C ARG A 670 1.13 -0.62 34.08
N ASN A 671 1.80 -1.33 34.98
CA ASN A 671 2.30 -2.71 34.75
C ASN A 671 3.15 -2.87 33.48
N GLY A 672 3.92 -1.86 33.06
CA GLY A 672 4.72 -1.88 31.83
C GLY A 672 3.91 -1.71 30.53
N TYR A 673 2.64 -1.31 30.64
CA TYR A 673 1.77 -0.99 29.52
C TYR A 673 1.35 0.49 29.56
N THR A 674 1.16 1.05 28.38
CA THR A 674 0.49 2.33 28.18
C THR A 674 -0.96 2.06 27.82
N HIS A 675 -1.86 2.65 28.59
CA HIS A 675 -3.30 2.49 28.48
C HIS A 675 -3.95 3.77 27.95
N LEU A 676 -4.83 3.63 26.97
CA LEU A 676 -5.74 4.67 26.51
C LEU A 676 -7.17 4.26 26.90
N VAL A 677 -7.82 5.08 27.71
CA VAL A 677 -9.23 4.92 28.10
C VAL A 677 -10.08 5.85 27.28
N TYR A 678 -11.17 5.33 26.72
CA TYR A 678 -12.22 6.10 26.08
C TYR A 678 -13.50 6.02 26.92
N PHE A 679 -13.97 7.17 27.39
CA PHE A 679 -15.18 7.33 28.19
C PHE A 679 -16.33 7.75 27.27
N ILE A 680 -17.21 6.81 26.92
CA ILE A 680 -18.32 7.07 26.00
C ILE A 680 -19.50 7.67 26.75
N ASN A 681 -19.85 7.06 27.88
CA ASN A 681 -20.84 7.56 28.82
C ASN A 681 -20.46 7.12 30.25
N LYS A 682 -21.34 7.34 31.22
CA LYS A 682 -21.07 7.01 32.63
C LYS A 682 -20.81 5.51 32.86
N ASP A 683 -21.40 4.67 32.02
CA ASP A 683 -21.44 3.22 32.21
C ASP A 683 -20.45 2.46 31.31
N LEU A 684 -20.19 2.93 30.09
CA LEU A 684 -19.42 2.21 29.08
C LEU A 684 -18.07 2.88 28.83
N ARG A 685 -17.01 2.07 28.97
CA ARG A 685 -15.62 2.51 28.82
C ARG A 685 -14.83 1.47 28.04
N VAL A 686 -13.97 1.93 27.14
CA VAL A 686 -13.06 1.07 26.40
C VAL A 686 -11.64 1.38 26.81
N VAL A 687 -10.85 0.36 27.14
CA VAL A 687 -9.43 0.50 27.49
C VAL A 687 -8.61 -0.24 26.47
N VAL A 688 -7.76 0.48 25.75
CA VAL A 688 -6.80 -0.09 24.79
C VAL A 688 -5.41 0.00 25.42
N SER A 689 -4.70 -1.13 25.48
CA SER A 689 -3.38 -1.26 26.12
C SER A 689 -2.33 -1.70 25.11
N GLN A 690 -1.14 -1.14 25.23
CA GLN A 690 0.04 -1.57 24.47
C GLN A 690 1.27 -1.67 25.37
N PRO A 691 2.23 -2.56 25.09
CA PRO A 691 3.50 -2.61 25.80
C PRO A 691 4.21 -1.26 25.73
N GLN A 692 4.80 -0.82 26.85
CA GLN A 692 5.58 0.40 26.88
C GLN A 692 6.88 0.22 26.07
N GLN A 693 7.23 1.22 25.27
CA GLN A 693 8.50 1.25 24.54
C GLN A 693 9.65 1.45 25.54
N SER A 694 10.61 0.52 25.55
CA SER A 694 11.79 0.58 26.40
C SER A 694 12.91 1.41 25.78
N ILE A 695 13.97 1.71 26.55
CA ILE A 695 15.15 2.41 26.00
C ILE A 695 15.86 1.59 24.91
N ILE A 696 15.69 0.27 24.92
CA ILE A 696 16.21 -0.64 23.89
C ILE A 696 15.52 -0.38 22.55
N PHE A 697 14.23 -0.01 22.57
CA PHE A 697 13.50 0.38 21.36
C PHE A 697 14.11 1.63 20.73
N PHE A 698 14.45 2.65 21.54
CA PHE A 698 15.16 3.85 21.07
C PHE A 698 16.50 3.47 20.44
N LEU A 699 17.30 2.64 21.11
CA LEU A 699 18.63 2.24 20.63
C LEU A 699 18.55 1.41 19.34
N SER A 700 17.49 0.62 19.17
CA SER A 700 17.25 -0.19 17.97
C SER A 700 16.94 0.68 16.76
N ILE A 701 16.04 1.67 16.92
CA ILE A 701 15.75 2.65 15.87
C ILE A 701 17.00 3.46 15.54
N PHE A 702 17.71 3.96 16.57
CA PHE A 702 18.94 4.73 16.39
C PHE A 702 19.98 3.96 15.59
N THR A 703 20.26 2.71 15.97
CA THR A 703 21.24 1.86 15.28
C THR A 703 20.82 1.59 13.84
N SER A 704 19.53 1.32 13.61
CA SER A 704 19.01 1.06 12.27
C SER A 704 19.12 2.29 11.35
N VAL A 705 18.76 3.47 11.85
CA VAL A 705 18.95 4.74 11.13
C VAL A 705 20.42 5.00 10.87
N LEU A 706 21.30 4.75 11.85
CA LEU A 706 22.74 4.98 11.73
C LEU A 706 23.34 4.15 10.60
N ILE A 707 23.00 2.85 10.55
CA ILE A 707 23.45 1.94 9.50
C ILE A 707 22.93 2.40 8.15
N PHE A 708 21.63 2.73 8.07
CA PHE A 708 21.02 3.17 6.82
C PHE A 708 21.67 4.45 6.27
N LEU A 709 21.81 5.49 7.11
CA LEU A 709 22.43 6.75 6.72
C LEU A 709 23.94 6.63 6.50
N GLY A 710 24.61 5.64 7.10
CA GLY A 710 26.03 5.37 6.85
C GLY A 710 26.30 4.62 5.55
N LEU A 711 25.30 3.90 5.02
CA LEU A 711 25.39 3.24 3.72
C LEU A 711 25.08 4.19 2.55
N CYS A 712 24.27 5.23 2.80
CA CYS A 712 23.94 6.28 1.83
C CYS A 712 25.09 7.30 1.69
#